data_AF-A0A093HZ49-F1
#
_entry.id   AF-A0A093HZ49-F1
#
_cell.length_a   1.000
_cell.length_b   1.000
_cell.length_c   1.000
_cell.angle_alpha   90.00
_cell.angle_beta   90.00
_cell.angle_gamma   90.00
#
_symmetry.space_group_name_H-M   'P 1'
#
loop_
_entity.id
_entity.type
_entity.pdbx_description
1 polymer ?
#
loop_
_entity_poly.entity_id
_entity_poly.type
_entity_poly.pdbx_seq_one_letter_code
_entity_poly.pdbx_strand_id
1 'polypeptide(L)'
;QQLVSVEKLPKYAQAGFEGFKTLNRIQSKLYRAALESDENLLLCAPTGAGKTNVALMCMLREIGKHINIDGTINVDDFKIIYIAPMRSLVQEMVGSFGKRLATYGINVAELTGDHQLCKEEISATQIIVCTPEKWDIITRKGGERTYTQLVRLVILDEIHLLHDDRGPVLESLVARAIRNIEMTQEDVRLVGLSATLPNYEDVATFLRVDPAKGLFYFDNSFRPVPLEQTYVGITEKKAIKRFQIMNEIVYEKIMEHAGKNQVLVFVHSRKETGKTARAIRDMCLEKDTLGLFLREGSASTEVLRTEAEQCKNLELKDLLPYGFAIHHAGMTRVDRTLVEDLFADKHIQVLVSTATLAWGVNLPAHTVIIKGTQVYSPEKGRWTELGALDILQMLGRAGRPQYDTKGEGILITSHGELQYYLSLLNQQLPIESQMVSKLPDMLNAETVLGNVQNAKAMNWLGYTYLYIRMLRSPTLYGISHDDLKGDPLLDQRRLDLVHTAALMLDKNNLVKYDKKTGNFQVSFCCFTLVTELGRIASHYYITNETMQTYNQLLKPTLSEIELFRVFSLSSEFRNITVREEEKLELQKLLERVPIPVKESIEEPSAKVSPACPFEGILRLSESCSLFPQSAGRLMRAIFEIVLNRGWAQLTDKTLNLCKMIDKRMWQSMCPLRQFKKLPEEVVKKIEKKNFPFERLYDLNHNEIGELIRMPKMGKTIHKYVHLFPKLELSVHLQPITRSTLKVELTIAPDFQWDEKVHGSSEAFWILVEDVDSEVILHPHEPLPPQYFIRVVSDRWLSCETQLPVSFRHLILPEKYPPPTELLDLQPLPVSALRNSAFESLYQDKFPFFNPIQTQVFNTVYNSDDNVFVGAPTGSGKTICAEFAILRMLLQNSEGRCVYITPMEALAEQVFLDWYEKFQERLNKKVVLLTGETSTDLKLLGKGNIIISTPEKWDILSRRWKQRKNVQNVNLFIVDEVHLIGGENGPVLEVICSRMRYISSQIERPIRIVALSSSLSNAKDVAHWLGCSATSTFNFHPNVRPVPLELHIQGFNISHTQTRLLSMAKPVYHAIMKHSPKKPVIVFVPSRKQTRLTAINILTTCASDVQRQRFLHCAEKDLVPYLDKLNDNTLKETLVNGVGYLHEGLTAMERRVVEQLFSSG
;
A
#
# COMPACT_ATOMS: atom_id res chain seq x y z
N GLN A 1 -20.63 1.84 -44.75
CA GLN A 1 -20.83 0.81 -43.71
C GLN A 1 -22.06 1.16 -42.89
N GLN A 2 -22.88 0.18 -42.53
CA GLN A 2 -24.13 0.39 -41.78
C GLN A 2 -23.83 0.58 -40.29
N LEU A 3 -24.58 1.44 -39.61
CA LEU A 3 -24.52 1.60 -38.16
C LEU A 3 -25.17 0.38 -37.48
N VAL A 4 -24.60 -0.08 -36.38
CA VAL A 4 -25.12 -1.23 -35.63
C VAL A 4 -26.21 -0.75 -34.66
N SER A 5 -27.40 -1.35 -34.75
CA SER A 5 -28.48 -1.14 -33.76
C SER A 5 -28.07 -1.73 -32.41
N VAL A 6 -28.42 -1.06 -31.32
CA VAL A 6 -28.17 -1.54 -29.94
C VAL A 6 -28.84 -2.92 -29.71
N GLU A 7 -29.96 -3.19 -30.36
CA GLU A 7 -30.67 -4.48 -30.31
C GLU A 7 -29.84 -5.66 -30.82
N LYS A 8 -28.81 -5.40 -31.66
CA LYS A 8 -27.91 -6.43 -32.20
C LYS A 8 -26.73 -6.73 -31.27
N LEU A 9 -26.55 -5.97 -30.19
CA LEU A 9 -25.53 -6.24 -29.19
C LEU A 9 -25.94 -7.44 -28.31
N PRO A 10 -24.98 -8.14 -27.68
CA PRO A 10 -25.30 -9.17 -26.69
C PRO A 10 -26.28 -8.66 -25.62
N LYS A 11 -27.27 -9.47 -25.26
CA LYS A 11 -28.37 -9.05 -24.36
C LYS A 11 -27.88 -8.43 -23.05
N TYR A 12 -26.84 -9.02 -22.44
CA TYR A 12 -26.27 -8.54 -21.19
C TYR A 12 -25.62 -7.15 -21.29
N ALA A 13 -25.30 -6.67 -22.49
CA ALA A 13 -24.65 -5.37 -22.70
C ALA A 13 -25.63 -4.24 -23.06
N GLN A 14 -26.86 -4.59 -23.47
CA GLN A 14 -27.83 -3.62 -23.99
C GLN A 14 -28.27 -2.58 -22.94
N ALA A 15 -28.40 -2.99 -21.67
CA ALA A 15 -28.82 -2.09 -20.60
C ALA A 15 -27.81 -0.96 -20.32
N GLY A 16 -26.53 -1.11 -20.73
CA GLY A 16 -25.53 -0.04 -20.62
C GLY A 16 -25.68 1.08 -21.66
N PHE A 17 -26.53 0.86 -22.68
CA PHE A 17 -26.79 1.76 -23.79
C PHE A 17 -28.23 2.29 -23.81
N GLU A 18 -28.88 2.35 -22.64
CA GLU A 18 -30.20 2.97 -22.52
C GLU A 18 -30.20 4.41 -23.07
N GLY A 19 -31.21 4.74 -23.88
CA GLY A 19 -31.31 6.02 -24.60
C GLY A 19 -30.59 6.08 -25.95
N PHE A 20 -29.84 5.04 -26.36
CA PHE A 20 -29.18 4.97 -27.67
C PHE A 20 -29.92 4.03 -28.62
N LYS A 21 -30.21 4.49 -29.85
CA LYS A 21 -30.81 3.64 -30.90
C LYS A 21 -29.75 2.86 -31.69
N THR A 22 -28.66 3.53 -32.03
CA THR A 22 -27.57 2.96 -32.86
C THR A 22 -26.21 3.39 -32.32
N LEU A 23 -25.21 2.53 -32.47
CA LEU A 23 -23.80 2.86 -32.27
C LEU A 23 -23.30 3.80 -33.37
N ASN A 24 -22.32 4.65 -33.06
CA ASN A 24 -21.68 5.50 -34.06
C ASN A 24 -20.79 4.69 -35.02
N ARG A 25 -20.23 5.33 -36.05
CA ARG A 25 -19.44 4.65 -37.10
C ARG A 25 -18.21 3.93 -36.55
N ILE A 26 -17.50 4.54 -35.60
CA ILE A 26 -16.30 3.94 -34.97
C ILE A 26 -16.73 2.79 -34.06
N GLN A 27 -17.66 3.03 -33.14
CA GLN A 27 -18.21 2.01 -32.22
C GLN A 27 -18.73 0.79 -32.97
N SER A 28 -19.44 0.99 -34.08
CA SER A 28 -19.96 -0.09 -34.94
C SER A 28 -18.86 -0.91 -35.61
N LYS A 29 -17.64 -0.38 -35.77
CA LYS A 29 -16.51 -1.13 -36.34
C LYS A 29 -15.77 -1.93 -35.27
N LEU A 30 -15.72 -1.44 -34.03
CA LEU A 30 -15.00 -2.10 -32.93
C LEU A 30 -15.87 -3.00 -32.04
N TYR A 31 -17.20 -2.96 -32.12
CA TYR A 31 -18.04 -3.67 -31.14
C TYR A 31 -17.70 -5.16 -31.03
N ARG A 32 -17.34 -5.83 -32.13
CA ARG A 32 -16.89 -7.24 -32.10
C ARG A 32 -15.59 -7.41 -31.33
N ALA A 33 -14.57 -6.61 -31.63
CA ALA A 33 -13.31 -6.67 -30.89
C ALA A 33 -13.49 -6.32 -29.41
N ALA A 34 -14.38 -5.37 -29.08
CA ALA A 34 -14.62 -4.94 -27.71
C ALA A 34 -15.45 -5.95 -26.89
N LEU A 35 -16.54 -6.49 -27.44
CA LEU A 35 -17.50 -7.36 -26.73
C LEU A 35 -17.30 -8.86 -26.95
N GLU A 36 -16.73 -9.28 -28.08
CA GLU A 36 -16.63 -10.70 -28.47
C GLU A 36 -15.21 -11.29 -28.27
N SER A 37 -14.19 -10.44 -28.06
CA SER A 37 -12.78 -10.84 -27.87
C SER A 37 -12.17 -10.27 -26.60
N ASP A 38 -11.21 -10.99 -26.01
CA ASP A 38 -10.37 -10.54 -24.88
C ASP A 38 -9.03 -9.94 -25.30
N GLU A 39 -8.78 -9.82 -26.61
CA GLU A 39 -7.57 -9.18 -27.14
C GLU A 39 -7.40 -7.75 -26.60
N ASN A 40 -6.15 -7.38 -26.34
CA ASN A 40 -5.78 -6.00 -26.01
C ASN A 40 -6.15 -5.08 -27.18
N LEU A 41 -6.52 -3.84 -26.87
CA LEU A 41 -7.09 -2.93 -27.84
C LEU A 41 -6.38 -1.57 -27.81
N LEU A 42 -6.03 -1.04 -28.98
CA LEU A 42 -5.61 0.35 -29.13
C LEU A 42 -6.53 1.04 -30.14
N LEU A 43 -7.28 2.03 -29.67
CA LEU A 43 -8.12 2.89 -30.49
C LEU A 43 -7.49 4.27 -30.64
N CYS A 44 -7.03 4.60 -31.84
CA CYS A 44 -6.63 5.95 -32.22
C CYS A 44 -7.79 6.61 -32.99
N ALA A 45 -8.45 7.58 -32.37
CA ALA A 45 -9.58 8.28 -32.96
C ALA A 45 -9.61 9.77 -32.57
N PRO A 46 -10.17 10.65 -33.42
CA PRO A 46 -10.24 12.08 -33.12
C PRO A 46 -11.03 12.38 -31.84
N THR A 47 -10.72 13.48 -31.17
CA THR A 47 -11.45 13.94 -29.98
C THR A 47 -12.93 14.12 -30.31
N GLY A 48 -13.82 13.64 -29.43
CA GLY A 48 -15.27 13.67 -29.63
C GLY A 48 -15.83 12.50 -30.45
N ALA A 49 -15.00 11.60 -31.00
CA ALA A 49 -15.48 10.48 -31.82
C ALA A 49 -16.12 9.32 -31.02
N GLY A 50 -16.34 9.49 -29.70
CA GLY A 50 -17.07 8.54 -28.86
C GLY A 50 -16.24 7.38 -28.31
N LYS A 51 -14.95 7.62 -28.02
CA LYS A 51 -13.99 6.63 -27.44
C LYS A 51 -14.50 6.03 -26.12
N THR A 52 -15.15 6.83 -25.27
CA THR A 52 -15.74 6.41 -23.99
C THR A 52 -16.71 5.23 -24.09
N ASN A 53 -17.54 5.19 -25.14
CA ASN A 53 -18.46 4.07 -25.32
C ASN A 53 -17.75 2.79 -25.76
N VAL A 54 -16.58 2.88 -26.38
CA VAL A 54 -15.74 1.72 -26.68
C VAL A 54 -15.16 1.15 -25.38
N ALA A 55 -14.68 2.02 -24.49
CA ALA A 55 -14.31 1.61 -23.13
C ALA A 55 -15.47 0.94 -22.40
N LEU A 56 -16.68 1.51 -22.45
CA LEU A 56 -17.87 0.92 -21.84
C LEU A 56 -18.18 -0.48 -22.39
N MET A 57 -18.02 -0.71 -23.70
CA MET A 57 -18.17 -2.05 -24.29
C MET A 57 -17.17 -3.05 -23.71
N CYS A 58 -15.91 -2.66 -23.54
CA CYS A 58 -14.91 -3.50 -22.90
C CYS A 58 -15.26 -3.79 -21.42
N MET A 59 -15.77 -2.79 -20.68
CA MET A 59 -16.25 -2.97 -19.31
C MET A 59 -17.41 -3.96 -19.23
N LEU A 60 -18.41 -3.80 -20.11
CA LEU A 60 -19.57 -4.67 -20.17
C LEU A 60 -19.18 -6.12 -20.50
N ARG A 61 -18.18 -6.33 -21.37
CA ARG A 61 -17.65 -7.68 -21.62
C ARG A 61 -17.12 -8.31 -20.33
N GLU A 62 -16.32 -7.58 -19.57
CA GLU A 62 -15.75 -8.11 -18.32
C GLU A 62 -16.84 -8.38 -17.29
N ILE A 63 -17.78 -7.45 -17.10
CA ILE A 63 -18.98 -7.65 -16.26
C ILE A 63 -19.75 -8.90 -16.70
N GLY A 64 -19.88 -9.10 -18.02
CA GLY A 64 -20.59 -10.23 -18.62
C GLY A 64 -20.01 -11.61 -18.30
N LYS A 65 -18.73 -11.69 -17.91
CA LYS A 65 -18.08 -12.95 -17.52
C LYS A 65 -18.52 -13.45 -16.13
N HIS A 66 -19.05 -12.55 -15.30
CA HIS A 66 -19.37 -12.81 -13.89
C HIS A 66 -20.88 -12.80 -13.64
N ILE A 67 -21.69 -13.09 -14.66
CA ILE A 67 -23.15 -13.19 -14.53
C ILE A 67 -23.51 -14.61 -14.05
N ASN A 68 -24.17 -14.68 -12.90
CA ASN A 68 -24.71 -15.92 -12.33
C ASN A 68 -25.93 -16.40 -13.11
N ILE A 69 -26.31 -17.67 -12.89
CA ILE A 69 -27.46 -18.31 -13.55
C ILE A 69 -28.79 -17.59 -13.21
N ASP A 70 -28.86 -16.96 -12.03
CA ASP A 70 -30.01 -16.17 -11.56
C ASP A 70 -30.06 -14.74 -12.13
N GLY A 71 -29.08 -14.35 -12.95
CA GLY A 71 -28.97 -13.03 -13.57
C GLY A 71 -28.30 -11.97 -12.69
N THR A 72 -27.88 -12.31 -11.46
CA THR A 72 -27.07 -11.42 -10.62
C THR A 72 -25.61 -11.41 -11.07
N ILE A 73 -24.87 -10.34 -10.77
CA ILE A 73 -23.44 -10.24 -11.08
C ILE A 73 -22.64 -10.56 -9.82
N ASN A 74 -21.65 -11.44 -9.92
CA ASN A 74 -20.69 -11.67 -8.85
C ASN A 74 -19.68 -10.52 -8.79
N VAL A 75 -19.97 -9.54 -7.93
CA VAL A 75 -19.21 -8.29 -7.83
C VAL A 75 -17.87 -8.42 -7.10
N ASP A 76 -17.60 -9.55 -6.46
CA ASP A 76 -16.38 -9.78 -5.68
C ASP A 76 -15.23 -10.43 -6.49
N ASP A 77 -15.54 -10.96 -7.68
CA ASP A 77 -14.58 -11.73 -8.50
C ASP A 77 -13.67 -10.87 -9.38
N PHE A 78 -14.04 -9.59 -9.61
CA PHE A 78 -13.33 -8.73 -10.56
C PHE A 78 -13.27 -7.26 -10.15
N LYS A 79 -12.26 -6.56 -10.69
CA LYS A 79 -12.13 -5.11 -10.66
C LYS A 79 -11.71 -4.59 -12.02
N ILE A 80 -12.17 -3.38 -12.35
CA ILE A 80 -11.85 -2.64 -13.57
C ILE A 80 -11.23 -1.31 -13.19
N ILE A 81 -10.09 -0.99 -13.79
CA ILE A 81 -9.38 0.27 -13.54
C ILE A 81 -9.52 1.17 -14.77
N TYR A 82 -10.09 2.35 -14.59
CA TYR A 82 -10.17 3.39 -15.61
C TYR A 82 -9.21 4.53 -15.27
N ILE A 83 -8.15 4.66 -16.05
CA ILE A 83 -7.12 5.67 -15.86
C ILE A 83 -7.42 6.84 -16.81
N ALA A 84 -7.67 8.01 -16.23
CA ALA A 84 -7.90 9.25 -16.98
C ALA A 84 -6.87 10.32 -16.60
N PRO A 85 -6.40 11.16 -17.55
CA PRO A 85 -5.29 12.10 -17.32
C PRO A 85 -5.60 13.21 -16.31
N MET A 86 -6.86 13.63 -16.19
CA MET A 86 -7.26 14.81 -15.43
C MET A 86 -8.33 14.48 -14.40
N ARG A 87 -8.26 15.12 -13.22
CA ARG A 87 -9.22 14.91 -12.13
C ARG A 87 -10.67 15.27 -12.51
N SER A 88 -10.86 16.38 -13.22
CA SER A 88 -12.20 16.78 -13.65
C SER A 88 -12.84 15.75 -14.57
N LEU A 89 -12.03 15.10 -15.43
CA LEU A 89 -12.49 14.01 -16.28
C LEU A 89 -12.81 12.76 -15.46
N VAL A 90 -12.01 12.42 -14.45
CA VAL A 90 -12.32 11.33 -13.52
C VAL A 90 -13.71 11.53 -12.89
N GLN A 91 -14.00 12.74 -12.39
CA GLN A 91 -15.28 13.07 -11.75
C GLN A 91 -16.47 12.97 -12.71
N GLU A 92 -16.31 13.47 -13.93
CA GLU A 92 -17.32 13.32 -14.99
C GLU A 92 -17.59 11.84 -15.28
N MET A 93 -16.53 11.04 -15.41
CA MET A 93 -16.62 9.64 -15.78
C MET A 93 -17.22 8.77 -14.68
N VAL A 94 -16.95 9.06 -13.41
CA VAL A 94 -17.64 8.41 -12.27
C VAL A 94 -19.15 8.65 -12.34
N GLY A 95 -19.57 9.90 -12.58
CA GLY A 95 -20.99 10.22 -12.74
C GLY A 95 -21.63 9.56 -13.97
N SER A 96 -20.92 9.53 -15.09
CA SER A 96 -21.38 8.92 -16.35
C SER A 96 -21.50 7.40 -16.25
N PHE A 97 -20.45 6.71 -15.81
CA PHE A 97 -20.46 5.26 -15.65
C PHE A 97 -21.38 4.81 -14.52
N GLY A 98 -21.44 5.55 -13.40
CA GLY A 98 -22.37 5.26 -12.32
C GLY A 98 -23.82 5.26 -12.79
N LYS A 99 -24.24 6.24 -13.60
CA LYS A 99 -25.59 6.25 -14.19
C LYS A 99 -25.82 5.10 -15.17
N ARG A 100 -24.85 4.84 -16.06
CA ARG A 100 -24.97 3.80 -17.11
C ARG A 100 -24.94 2.37 -16.57
N LEU A 101 -24.27 2.16 -15.44
CA LEU A 101 -24.07 0.83 -14.86
C LEU A 101 -24.91 0.58 -13.60
N ALA A 102 -25.74 1.55 -13.19
CA ALA A 102 -26.64 1.42 -12.05
C ALA A 102 -27.60 0.21 -12.19
N THR A 103 -28.03 -0.10 -13.41
CA THR A 103 -28.91 -1.24 -13.72
C THR A 103 -28.27 -2.60 -13.40
N TYR A 104 -26.94 -2.66 -13.32
CA TYR A 104 -26.18 -3.86 -13.00
C TYR A 104 -25.80 -3.98 -11.51
N GLY A 105 -26.15 -2.99 -10.67
CA GLY A 105 -25.73 -2.95 -9.26
C GLY A 105 -24.21 -2.76 -9.07
N ILE A 106 -23.52 -2.21 -10.08
CA ILE A 106 -22.07 -2.00 -10.06
C ILE A 106 -21.74 -0.67 -9.40
N ASN A 107 -20.82 -0.70 -8.43
CA ASN A 107 -20.31 0.51 -7.78
C ASN A 107 -19.13 1.09 -8.55
N VAL A 108 -19.24 2.39 -8.85
CA VAL A 108 -18.19 3.19 -9.51
C VAL A 108 -17.76 4.29 -8.57
N ALA A 109 -16.47 4.38 -8.25
CA ALA A 109 -15.95 5.40 -7.34
C ALA A 109 -14.69 6.10 -7.88
N GLU A 110 -14.50 7.33 -7.42
CA GLU A 110 -13.30 8.15 -7.69
C GLU A 110 -12.18 7.76 -6.73
N LEU A 111 -10.95 7.70 -7.25
CA LEU A 111 -9.75 7.61 -6.43
C LEU A 111 -8.75 8.68 -6.88
N THR A 112 -8.68 9.78 -6.14
CA THR A 112 -7.84 10.96 -6.48
C THR A 112 -7.06 11.48 -5.28
N GLY A 113 -6.34 12.60 -5.44
CA GLY A 113 -5.52 13.20 -4.39
C GLY A 113 -6.32 13.61 -3.14
N ASP A 114 -7.54 14.15 -3.34
CA ASP A 114 -8.39 14.67 -2.26
C ASP A 114 -9.38 13.62 -1.73
N HIS A 115 -9.70 12.60 -2.53
CA HIS A 115 -10.61 11.52 -2.16
C HIS A 115 -9.83 10.21 -2.16
N GLN A 116 -9.54 9.73 -0.95
CA GLN A 116 -8.75 8.54 -0.72
C GLN A 116 -9.69 7.50 -0.14
N LEU A 117 -10.05 6.52 -0.98
CA LEU A 117 -10.92 5.44 -0.56
C LEU A 117 -10.22 4.63 0.54
N CYS A 118 -10.97 4.30 1.58
CA CYS A 118 -10.55 3.30 2.55
C CYS A 118 -10.42 1.94 1.85
N LYS A 119 -9.59 1.05 2.40
CA LYS A 119 -9.42 -0.30 1.83
C LYS A 119 -10.75 -1.05 1.71
N GLU A 120 -11.69 -0.80 2.61
CA GLU A 120 -13.04 -1.37 2.60
C GLU A 120 -13.86 -0.82 1.44
N GLU A 121 -13.82 0.49 1.19
CA GLU A 121 -14.48 1.12 0.04
C GLU A 121 -13.89 0.62 -1.30
N ILE A 122 -12.57 0.43 -1.36
CA ILE A 122 -11.90 -0.18 -2.53
C ILE A 122 -12.36 -1.63 -2.72
N SER A 123 -12.56 -2.38 -1.63
CA SER A 123 -13.11 -3.74 -1.68
C SER A 123 -14.51 -3.73 -2.29
N ALA A 124 -15.39 -2.83 -1.82
CA ALA A 124 -16.78 -2.73 -2.26
C ALA A 124 -16.98 -2.11 -3.66
N THR A 125 -15.95 -1.47 -4.22
CA THR A 125 -16.01 -0.81 -5.53
C THR A 125 -15.45 -1.73 -6.63
N GLN A 126 -16.19 -1.91 -7.72
CA GLN A 126 -15.78 -2.74 -8.86
C GLN A 126 -15.04 -1.92 -9.92
N ILE A 127 -15.53 -0.70 -10.22
CA ILE A 127 -14.92 0.18 -11.21
C ILE A 127 -14.28 1.37 -10.50
N ILE A 128 -12.95 1.42 -10.55
CA ILE A 128 -12.16 2.48 -9.93
C ILE A 128 -11.69 3.42 -11.03
N VAL A 129 -12.12 4.69 -10.94
CA VAL A 129 -11.71 5.74 -11.88
C VAL A 129 -10.68 6.62 -11.19
N CYS A 130 -9.47 6.72 -11.75
CA CYS A 130 -8.35 7.38 -11.10
C CYS A 130 -7.40 8.06 -12.10
N THR A 131 -6.46 8.86 -11.57
CA THR A 131 -5.34 9.39 -12.38
C THR A 131 -4.18 8.39 -12.43
N PRO A 132 -3.28 8.48 -13.44
CA PRO A 132 -2.11 7.61 -13.54
C PRO A 132 -1.26 7.60 -12.26
N GLU A 133 -0.98 8.79 -11.70
CA GLU A 133 -0.15 8.95 -10.52
C GLU A 133 -0.78 8.30 -9.29
N LYS A 134 -2.10 8.41 -9.15
CA LYS A 134 -2.79 7.82 -8.00
C LYS A 134 -2.72 6.29 -8.05
N TRP A 135 -2.93 5.71 -9.24
CA TRP A 135 -2.81 4.27 -9.43
C TRP A 135 -1.38 3.77 -9.24
N ASP A 136 -0.38 4.53 -9.69
CA ASP A 136 1.03 4.17 -9.48
C ASP A 136 1.40 4.20 -7.98
N ILE A 137 1.01 5.24 -7.24
CA ILE A 137 1.23 5.32 -5.79
C ILE A 137 0.60 4.14 -5.05
N ILE A 138 -0.62 3.76 -5.43
CA ILE A 138 -1.35 2.65 -4.82
C ILE A 138 -0.64 1.32 -5.06
N THR A 139 -0.27 1.06 -6.31
CA THR A 139 0.42 -0.18 -6.68
C THR A 139 1.83 -0.25 -6.07
N ARG A 140 2.47 0.89 -5.79
CA ARG A 140 3.74 0.99 -5.05
C ARG A 140 3.64 0.65 -3.56
N LYS A 141 2.60 1.13 -2.86
CA LYS A 141 2.45 0.92 -1.41
C LYS A 141 2.15 -0.53 -1.00
N GLY A 142 1.82 -1.39 -1.97
CA GLY A 142 1.57 -2.83 -1.74
C GLY A 142 0.28 -3.14 -0.98
N GLY A 143 -0.28 -2.19 -0.22
CA GLY A 143 -1.52 -2.26 0.58
C GLY A 143 -2.70 -2.92 -0.11
N GLU A 144 -2.77 -2.77 -1.43
CA GLU A 144 -3.86 -3.20 -2.30
C GLU A 144 -3.47 -4.37 -3.22
N ARG A 145 -2.34 -5.05 -2.97
CA ARG A 145 -1.94 -6.27 -3.73
C ARG A 145 -3.03 -7.35 -3.72
N THR A 146 -3.83 -7.39 -2.66
CA THR A 146 -5.03 -8.25 -2.57
C THR A 146 -6.04 -7.95 -3.68
N TYR A 147 -6.20 -6.67 -4.06
CA TYR A 147 -7.15 -6.23 -5.07
C TYR A 147 -6.55 -6.23 -6.47
N THR A 148 -5.24 -6.03 -6.62
CA THR A 148 -4.59 -6.08 -7.94
C THR A 148 -4.71 -7.45 -8.61
N GLN A 149 -4.84 -8.53 -7.83
CA GLN A 149 -5.11 -9.88 -8.37
C GLN A 149 -6.53 -10.02 -8.93
N LEU A 150 -7.48 -9.18 -8.50
CA LEU A 150 -8.85 -9.16 -9.02
C LEU A 150 -8.98 -8.27 -10.26
N VAL A 151 -7.95 -7.49 -10.60
CA VAL A 151 -8.01 -6.61 -11.77
C VAL A 151 -7.95 -7.47 -13.03
N ARG A 152 -9.00 -7.37 -13.86
CA ARG A 152 -9.09 -8.10 -15.14
C ARG A 152 -9.07 -7.18 -16.36
N LEU A 153 -9.33 -5.89 -16.16
CA LEU A 153 -9.34 -4.88 -17.22
C LEU A 153 -8.73 -3.56 -16.74
N VAL A 154 -7.80 -3.02 -17.53
CA VAL A 154 -7.22 -1.68 -17.34
C VAL A 154 -7.44 -0.86 -18.61
N ILE A 155 -8.11 0.27 -18.47
CA ILE A 155 -8.38 1.21 -19.55
C ILE A 155 -7.50 2.45 -19.36
N LEU A 156 -6.74 2.80 -20.39
CA LEU A 156 -5.82 3.93 -20.43
C LEU A 156 -6.42 4.98 -21.37
N ASP A 157 -7.17 5.92 -20.80
CA ASP A 157 -7.76 7.00 -21.55
C ASP A 157 -6.72 8.09 -21.86
N GLU A 158 -6.76 8.60 -23.08
CA GLU A 158 -5.77 9.52 -23.63
C GLU A 158 -4.31 9.07 -23.45
N ILE A 159 -4.00 7.83 -23.83
CA ILE A 159 -2.66 7.21 -23.70
C ILE A 159 -1.54 7.98 -24.40
N HIS A 160 -1.85 8.87 -25.34
CA HIS A 160 -0.87 9.80 -25.91
C HIS A 160 -0.27 10.77 -24.88
N LEU A 161 -0.76 10.78 -23.64
CA LEU A 161 -0.07 11.33 -22.47
C LEU A 161 1.36 10.76 -22.30
N LEU A 162 1.70 9.63 -22.93
CA LEU A 162 3.07 9.12 -23.04
C LEU A 162 4.09 10.18 -23.48
N HIS A 163 3.68 11.15 -24.33
CA HIS A 163 4.55 12.23 -24.80
C HIS A 163 4.79 13.35 -23.78
N ASP A 164 3.94 13.44 -22.75
CA ASP A 164 3.99 14.46 -21.71
C ASP A 164 5.06 14.13 -20.64
N ASP A 165 5.44 15.11 -19.83
CA ASP A 165 6.34 14.91 -18.67
C ASP A 165 5.76 13.87 -17.67
N ARG A 166 4.44 13.65 -17.70
CA ARG A 166 3.70 12.63 -16.93
C ARG A 166 3.69 11.25 -17.60
N GLY A 167 4.10 11.13 -18.86
CA GLY A 167 4.17 9.87 -19.61
C GLY A 167 4.91 8.71 -18.92
N PRO A 168 6.04 8.93 -18.21
CA PRO A 168 6.77 7.88 -17.49
C PRO A 168 5.92 7.10 -16.49
N VAL A 169 4.86 7.72 -15.96
CA VAL A 169 3.93 7.07 -15.02
C VAL A 169 3.11 6.00 -15.72
N LEU A 170 2.58 6.28 -16.92
CA LEU A 170 1.87 5.30 -17.74
C LEU A 170 2.81 4.16 -18.17
N GLU A 171 4.04 4.50 -18.54
CA GLU A 171 5.07 3.50 -18.87
C GLU A 171 5.32 2.53 -17.73
N SER A 172 5.51 3.06 -16.52
CA SER A 172 5.71 2.28 -15.30
C SER A 172 4.52 1.36 -14.99
N LEU A 173 3.28 1.87 -15.11
CA LEU A 173 2.07 1.11 -14.86
C LEU A 173 1.88 -0.06 -15.83
N VAL A 174 2.04 0.18 -17.12
CA VAL A 174 1.89 -0.85 -18.17
C VAL A 174 3.03 -1.87 -18.08
N ALA A 175 4.27 -1.42 -17.92
CA ALA A 175 5.41 -2.32 -17.75
C ALA A 175 5.24 -3.22 -16.54
N ARG A 176 4.73 -2.68 -15.43
CA ARG A 176 4.40 -3.45 -14.21
C ARG A 176 3.26 -4.43 -14.46
N ALA A 177 2.19 -4.00 -15.12
CA ALA A 177 1.04 -4.86 -15.42
C ALA A 177 1.44 -6.05 -16.30
N ILE A 178 2.09 -5.80 -17.44
CA ILE A 178 2.52 -6.85 -18.37
C ILE A 178 3.50 -7.82 -17.70
N ARG A 179 4.47 -7.28 -16.96
CA ARG A 179 5.43 -8.12 -16.25
C ARG A 179 4.75 -8.97 -15.17
N ASN A 180 3.76 -8.42 -14.48
CA ASN A 180 2.97 -9.19 -13.53
C ASN A 180 2.18 -10.29 -14.22
N ILE A 181 1.53 -10.02 -15.36
CA ILE A 181 0.82 -11.03 -16.17
C ILE A 181 1.77 -12.20 -16.49
N GLU A 182 2.98 -11.92 -16.97
CA GLU A 182 3.96 -12.97 -17.28
C GLU A 182 4.43 -13.74 -16.04
N MET A 183 4.55 -13.07 -14.90
CA MET A 183 4.94 -13.73 -13.65
C MET A 183 3.81 -14.57 -13.06
N THR A 184 2.56 -14.08 -13.04
CA THR A 184 1.42 -14.72 -12.39
C THR A 184 0.65 -15.65 -13.30
N GLN A 185 0.83 -15.53 -14.62
CA GLN A 185 0.03 -16.22 -15.65
C GLN A 185 -1.48 -15.91 -15.54
N GLU A 186 -1.82 -14.76 -14.96
CA GLU A 186 -3.17 -14.24 -14.92
C GLU A 186 -3.26 -13.07 -15.88
N ASP A 187 -4.05 -13.23 -16.94
CA ASP A 187 -4.18 -12.21 -17.98
C ASP A 187 -5.01 -11.01 -17.50
N VAL A 188 -4.56 -9.82 -17.88
CA VAL A 188 -5.27 -8.56 -17.69
C VAL A 188 -5.40 -7.89 -19.05
N ARG A 189 -6.64 -7.58 -19.43
CA ARG A 189 -6.93 -6.92 -20.69
C ARG A 189 -6.52 -5.45 -20.62
N LEU A 190 -5.73 -4.99 -21.58
CA LEU A 190 -5.28 -3.61 -21.71
C LEU A 190 -6.01 -2.91 -22.86
N VAL A 191 -6.62 -1.75 -22.58
CA VAL A 191 -7.34 -0.95 -23.58
C VAL A 191 -6.77 0.46 -23.60
N GLY A 192 -6.06 0.84 -24.66
CA GLY A 192 -5.58 2.19 -24.91
C GLY A 192 -6.56 2.99 -25.76
N LEU A 193 -6.91 4.19 -25.30
CA LEU A 193 -7.65 5.18 -26.08
C LEU A 193 -6.72 6.35 -26.38
N SER A 194 -6.57 6.73 -27.65
CA SER A 194 -5.63 7.74 -28.07
C SER A 194 -6.22 8.70 -29.09
N ALA A 195 -5.62 9.89 -29.17
CA ALA A 195 -5.75 10.76 -30.32
C ALA A 195 -4.99 10.17 -31.52
N THR A 196 -5.25 10.74 -32.70
CA THR A 196 -4.70 10.27 -33.97
C THR A 196 -3.32 10.87 -34.20
N LEU A 197 -2.30 10.25 -33.62
CA LEU A 197 -0.91 10.72 -33.68
C LEU A 197 0.02 9.63 -34.23
N PRO A 198 1.16 9.97 -34.85
CA PRO A 198 2.19 9.03 -35.27
C PRO A 198 2.78 8.20 -34.11
N ASN A 199 3.47 7.11 -34.45
CA ASN A 199 3.98 6.08 -33.54
C ASN A 199 2.89 5.24 -32.83
N TYR A 200 1.65 5.26 -33.33
CA TYR A 200 0.57 4.44 -32.76
C TYR A 200 0.86 2.92 -32.83
N GLU A 201 1.61 2.45 -33.82
CA GLU A 201 2.06 1.05 -33.91
C GLU A 201 3.06 0.68 -32.80
N ASP A 202 3.89 1.64 -32.38
CA ASP A 202 4.82 1.45 -31.26
C ASP A 202 4.05 1.40 -29.93
N VAL A 203 3.00 2.24 -29.80
CA VAL A 203 2.07 2.18 -28.65
C VAL A 203 1.32 0.84 -28.63
N ALA A 204 0.94 0.32 -29.80
CA ALA A 204 0.32 -1.01 -29.92
C ALA A 204 1.27 -2.11 -29.43
N THR A 205 2.54 -2.06 -29.88
CA THR A 205 3.59 -2.98 -29.45
C THR A 205 3.81 -2.91 -27.93
N PHE A 206 3.82 -1.71 -27.37
CA PHE A 206 3.96 -1.45 -25.93
C PHE A 206 2.81 -2.05 -25.10
N LEU A 207 1.58 -1.95 -25.58
CA LEU A 207 0.40 -2.54 -24.93
C LEU A 207 0.22 -4.05 -25.22
N ARG A 208 1.14 -4.69 -25.97
CA ARG A 208 1.00 -6.06 -26.47
C ARG A 208 -0.29 -6.25 -27.27
N VAL A 209 -0.67 -5.25 -28.05
CA VAL A 209 -1.82 -5.30 -28.96
C VAL A 209 -1.39 -5.97 -30.26
N ASP A 210 -2.11 -7.01 -30.69
CA ASP A 210 -1.94 -7.59 -32.02
C ASP A 210 -2.40 -6.57 -33.09
N PRO A 211 -1.51 -6.09 -33.97
CA PRO A 211 -1.86 -5.13 -35.01
C PRO A 211 -2.96 -5.62 -35.96
N ALA A 212 -3.13 -6.92 -36.13
CA ALA A 212 -4.13 -7.49 -37.02
C ALA A 212 -5.56 -7.49 -36.44
N LYS A 213 -5.68 -7.58 -35.11
CA LYS A 213 -6.97 -7.79 -34.43
C LYS A 213 -7.38 -6.63 -33.52
N GLY A 214 -6.42 -6.03 -32.82
CA GLY A 214 -6.65 -5.11 -31.72
C GLY A 214 -6.27 -3.65 -32.02
N LEU A 215 -5.57 -3.39 -33.13
CA LEU A 215 -5.18 -2.03 -33.52
C LEU A 215 -6.21 -1.38 -34.45
N PHE A 216 -6.75 -0.24 -34.04
CA PHE A 216 -7.70 0.52 -34.83
C PHE A 216 -7.29 1.98 -34.93
N TYR A 217 -6.97 2.41 -36.15
CA TYR A 217 -6.63 3.79 -36.47
C TYR A 217 -7.71 4.43 -37.35
N PHE A 218 -8.22 5.59 -36.95
CA PHE A 218 -9.18 6.40 -37.69
C PHE A 218 -8.63 7.81 -37.81
N ASP A 219 -8.50 8.33 -39.02
CA ASP A 219 -8.02 9.70 -39.21
C ASP A 219 -9.05 10.77 -38.80
N ASN A 220 -8.69 12.04 -38.96
CA ASN A 220 -9.52 13.20 -38.63
C ASN A 220 -10.84 13.25 -39.45
N SER A 221 -10.97 12.51 -40.54
CA SER A 221 -12.20 12.45 -41.33
C SER A 221 -13.35 11.73 -40.60
N PHE A 222 -13.04 10.95 -39.56
CA PHE A 222 -14.02 10.26 -38.73
C PHE A 222 -14.55 11.11 -37.57
N ARG A 223 -14.12 12.38 -37.45
CA ARG A 223 -14.69 13.32 -36.48
C ARG A 223 -16.20 13.48 -36.77
N PRO A 224 -17.09 13.37 -35.76
CA PRO A 224 -18.54 13.36 -35.99
C PRO A 224 -19.07 14.66 -36.60
N VAL A 225 -18.43 15.79 -36.28
CA VAL A 225 -18.63 17.09 -36.91
C VAL A 225 -17.28 17.50 -37.51
N PRO A 226 -17.17 17.73 -38.83
CA PRO A 226 -15.94 18.22 -39.46
C PRO A 226 -15.47 19.52 -38.79
N LEU A 227 -14.15 19.69 -38.62
CA LEU A 227 -13.55 20.85 -37.96
C LEU A 227 -12.82 21.72 -38.98
N GLU A 228 -13.29 22.94 -39.18
CA GLU A 228 -12.55 24.01 -39.85
C GLU A 228 -11.58 24.65 -38.85
N GLN A 229 -10.30 24.74 -39.21
CA GLN A 229 -9.24 25.16 -38.30
C GLN A 229 -8.61 26.46 -38.80
N THR A 230 -8.59 27.48 -37.95
CA THR A 230 -7.96 28.77 -38.22
C THR A 230 -6.83 29.01 -37.22
N TYR A 231 -5.63 29.30 -37.73
CA TYR A 231 -4.46 29.57 -36.90
C TYR A 231 -4.00 31.00 -37.09
N VAL A 232 -3.94 31.76 -36.00
CA VAL A 232 -3.51 33.16 -36.01
C VAL A 232 -2.21 33.30 -35.23
N GLY A 233 -1.09 33.39 -35.95
CA GLY A 233 0.23 33.58 -35.39
C GLY A 233 0.60 35.05 -35.29
N ILE A 234 0.66 35.60 -34.08
CA ILE A 234 1.04 37.00 -33.85
C ILE A 234 2.56 37.15 -34.00
N THR A 235 3.00 38.04 -34.89
CA THR A 235 4.41 38.32 -35.19
C THR A 235 5.02 39.41 -34.30
N GLU A 236 4.19 40.24 -33.66
CA GLU A 236 4.63 41.32 -32.77
C GLU A 236 5.31 40.76 -31.50
N LYS A 237 6.49 41.30 -31.19
CA LYS A 237 7.34 40.86 -30.08
C LYS A 237 7.06 41.66 -28.80
N LYS A 238 6.60 42.91 -28.89
CA LYS A 238 6.30 43.74 -27.72
C LYS A 238 5.05 43.24 -27.01
N ALA A 239 5.19 42.76 -25.77
CA ALA A 239 4.12 42.10 -25.01
C ALA A 239 2.82 42.91 -24.90
N ILE A 240 2.89 44.23 -24.68
CA ILE A 240 1.71 45.11 -24.54
C ILE A 240 0.94 45.19 -25.87
N LYS A 241 1.65 45.45 -26.97
CA LYS A 241 1.04 45.49 -28.31
C LYS A 241 0.49 44.13 -28.71
N ARG A 242 1.23 43.05 -28.44
CA ARG A 242 0.79 41.67 -28.67
C ARG A 242 -0.52 41.36 -27.94
N PHE A 243 -0.67 41.81 -26.70
CA PHE A 243 -1.90 41.64 -25.93
C PHE A 243 -3.08 42.45 -26.51
N GLN A 244 -2.84 43.67 -26.99
CA GLN A 244 -3.86 44.49 -27.66
C GLN A 244 -4.33 43.84 -28.97
N ILE A 245 -3.38 43.48 -29.85
CA ILE A 245 -3.65 42.78 -31.10
C ILE A 245 -4.43 41.48 -30.85
N MET A 246 -4.08 40.73 -29.80
CA MET A 246 -4.81 39.52 -29.43
C MET A 246 -6.27 39.80 -29.08
N ASN A 247 -6.59 40.89 -28.37
CA ASN A 247 -7.97 41.25 -28.07
C ASN A 247 -8.71 41.72 -29.32
N GLU A 248 -8.05 42.45 -30.23
CA GLU A 248 -8.62 42.88 -31.51
C GLU A 248 -8.99 41.67 -32.39
N ILE A 249 -8.08 40.69 -32.52
CA ILE A 249 -8.34 39.44 -33.25
C ILE A 249 -9.51 38.68 -32.63
N VAL A 250 -9.55 38.56 -31.30
CA VAL A 250 -10.66 37.87 -30.61
C VAL A 250 -11.99 38.59 -30.89
N TYR A 251 -12.01 39.92 -30.83
CA TYR A 251 -13.20 40.70 -31.16
C TYR A 251 -13.64 40.47 -32.61
N GLU A 252 -12.72 40.58 -33.57
CA GLU A 252 -12.99 40.34 -35.00
C GLU A 252 -13.59 38.95 -35.23
N LYS A 253 -12.97 37.91 -34.66
CA LYS A 253 -13.44 36.53 -34.78
C LYS A 253 -14.78 36.28 -34.08
N ILE A 254 -15.06 36.95 -32.98
CA ILE A 254 -16.40 36.87 -32.35
C ILE A 254 -17.45 37.56 -33.23
N MET A 255 -17.12 38.69 -33.87
CA MET A 255 -18.04 39.41 -34.75
C MET A 255 -18.42 38.61 -36.00
N GLU A 256 -17.52 37.78 -36.54
CA GLU A 256 -17.81 36.88 -37.67
C GLU A 256 -18.99 35.92 -37.35
N HIS A 257 -19.16 35.57 -36.06
CA HIS A 257 -20.17 34.63 -35.56
C HIS A 257 -21.33 35.29 -34.81
N ALA A 258 -21.27 36.60 -34.55
CA ALA A 258 -22.28 37.32 -33.78
C ALA A 258 -23.69 37.13 -34.36
N GLY A 259 -24.63 36.71 -33.51
CA GLY A 259 -26.03 36.46 -33.87
C GLY A 259 -26.29 35.21 -34.74
N LYS A 260 -25.24 34.47 -35.12
CA LYS A 260 -25.33 33.24 -35.92
C LYS A 260 -25.04 32.00 -35.10
N ASN A 261 -23.90 32.00 -34.40
CA ASN A 261 -23.33 30.83 -33.77
C ASN A 261 -22.86 31.14 -32.34
N GLN A 262 -22.97 30.18 -31.43
CA GLN A 262 -22.39 30.29 -30.10
C GLN A 262 -20.87 30.16 -30.15
N VAL A 263 -20.18 31.01 -29.39
CA VAL A 263 -18.72 31.06 -29.31
C VAL A 263 -18.25 30.71 -27.90
N LEU A 264 -17.32 29.77 -27.80
CA LEU A 264 -16.65 29.39 -26.57
C LEU A 264 -15.19 29.85 -26.61
N VAL A 265 -14.81 30.78 -25.74
CA VAL A 265 -13.46 31.34 -25.67
C VAL A 265 -12.70 30.73 -24.50
N PHE A 266 -11.57 30.09 -24.76
CA PHE A 266 -10.65 29.59 -23.75
C PHE A 266 -9.54 30.59 -23.45
N VAL A 267 -9.31 30.81 -22.16
CA VAL A 267 -8.21 31.61 -21.60
C VAL A 267 -7.47 30.80 -20.53
N HIS A 268 -6.27 31.23 -20.14
CA HIS A 268 -5.42 30.46 -19.23
C HIS A 268 -5.69 30.73 -17.74
N SER A 269 -6.24 31.90 -17.37
CA SER A 269 -6.43 32.26 -15.95
C SER A 269 -7.88 32.59 -15.58
N ARG A 270 -8.24 32.33 -14.31
CA ARG A 270 -9.57 32.66 -13.74
C ARG A 270 -9.85 34.17 -13.69
N LYS A 271 -8.81 34.99 -13.66
CA LYS A 271 -8.96 36.45 -13.68
C LYS A 271 -9.14 36.93 -15.12
N GLU A 272 -8.52 36.27 -16.08
CA GLU A 272 -8.65 36.61 -17.48
C GLU A 272 -10.01 36.22 -18.07
N THR A 273 -10.73 35.24 -17.51
CA THR A 273 -12.10 34.92 -17.96
C THR A 273 -13.01 36.15 -17.86
N GLY A 274 -13.09 36.76 -16.68
CA GLY A 274 -13.85 37.99 -16.46
C GLY A 274 -13.30 39.19 -17.25
N LYS A 275 -11.97 39.34 -17.27
CA LYS A 275 -11.32 40.47 -17.99
C LYS A 275 -11.57 40.42 -19.50
N THR A 276 -11.49 39.25 -20.11
CA THR A 276 -11.71 39.06 -21.56
C THR A 276 -13.19 39.22 -21.89
N ALA A 277 -14.10 38.63 -21.11
CA ALA A 277 -15.53 38.78 -21.32
C ALA A 277 -15.97 40.26 -21.28
N ARG A 278 -15.49 41.01 -20.26
CA ARG A 278 -15.73 42.46 -20.17
C ARG A 278 -15.10 43.23 -21.31
N ALA A 279 -13.84 42.95 -21.65
CA ALA A 279 -13.16 43.65 -22.75
C ALA A 279 -13.90 43.48 -24.09
N ILE A 280 -14.41 42.28 -24.39
CA ILE A 280 -15.20 42.05 -25.61
C ILE A 280 -16.53 42.79 -25.54
N ARG A 281 -17.27 42.68 -24.43
CA ARG A 281 -18.53 43.42 -24.24
C ARG A 281 -18.32 44.93 -24.38
N ASP A 282 -17.30 45.48 -23.75
CA ASP A 282 -17.00 46.92 -23.75
C ASP A 282 -16.61 47.38 -25.17
N MET A 283 -15.84 46.59 -25.92
CA MET A 283 -15.59 46.86 -27.35
C MET A 283 -16.87 46.75 -28.20
N CYS A 284 -17.79 45.86 -27.86
CA CYS A 284 -19.09 45.76 -28.54
C CYS A 284 -19.97 46.98 -28.25
N LEU A 285 -19.93 47.51 -27.02
CA LEU A 285 -20.60 48.75 -26.64
C LEU A 285 -20.00 49.97 -27.34
N GLU A 286 -18.67 50.07 -27.38
CA GLU A 286 -17.95 51.18 -28.03
C GLU A 286 -18.24 51.25 -29.54
N LYS A 287 -18.40 50.08 -30.18
CA LYS A 287 -18.66 49.96 -31.63
C LYS A 287 -20.14 49.75 -31.98
N ASP A 288 -21.04 49.86 -31.02
CA ASP A 288 -22.50 49.68 -31.18
C ASP A 288 -22.91 48.35 -31.88
N THR A 289 -22.26 47.26 -31.48
CA THR A 289 -22.46 45.90 -32.06
C THR A 289 -23.12 44.92 -31.08
N LEU A 290 -23.46 45.36 -29.88
CA LEU A 290 -23.99 44.50 -28.81
C LEU A 290 -25.37 43.89 -29.16
N GLY A 291 -26.21 44.65 -29.87
CA GLY A 291 -27.54 44.20 -30.31
C GLY A 291 -27.53 43.02 -31.30
N LEU A 292 -26.36 42.63 -31.83
CA LEU A 292 -26.22 41.47 -32.71
C LEU A 292 -26.34 40.13 -31.97
N PHE A 293 -26.00 40.09 -30.68
CA PHE A 293 -26.00 38.84 -29.89
C PHE A 293 -27.39 38.48 -29.37
N LEU A 294 -28.16 39.46 -28.93
CA LEU A 294 -29.50 39.28 -28.40
C LEU A 294 -30.47 40.15 -29.17
N ARG A 295 -31.52 39.54 -29.74
CA ARG A 295 -32.60 40.29 -30.37
C ARG A 295 -33.47 40.93 -29.28
N GLU A 296 -33.80 42.22 -29.43
CA GLU A 296 -34.73 42.91 -28.52
C GLU A 296 -36.08 42.18 -28.48
N GLY A 297 -36.59 41.92 -27.28
CA GLY A 297 -37.86 41.20 -27.05
C GLY A 297 -37.79 39.67 -27.19
N SER A 298 -36.61 39.07 -27.33
CA SER A 298 -36.49 37.60 -27.37
C SER A 298 -36.77 36.96 -26.00
N ALA A 299 -37.37 35.76 -25.98
CA ALA A 299 -37.57 34.99 -24.75
C ALA A 299 -36.23 34.74 -24.01
N SER A 300 -35.14 34.53 -24.76
CA SER A 300 -33.80 34.39 -24.20
C SER A 300 -33.34 35.61 -23.41
N THR A 301 -33.69 36.83 -23.85
CA THR A 301 -33.28 38.07 -23.18
C THR A 301 -33.93 38.19 -21.79
N GLU A 302 -35.21 37.84 -21.67
CA GLU A 302 -35.93 37.90 -20.39
C GLU A 302 -35.50 36.79 -19.42
N VAL A 303 -35.24 35.58 -19.95
CA VAL A 303 -34.68 34.47 -19.17
C VAL A 303 -33.32 34.87 -18.59
N LEU A 304 -32.42 35.38 -19.43
CA LEU A 304 -31.08 35.81 -18.98
C LEU A 304 -31.16 36.94 -17.94
N ARG A 305 -32.08 37.90 -18.08
CA ARG A 305 -32.27 38.98 -17.10
C ARG A 305 -32.76 38.43 -15.76
N THR A 306 -33.74 37.53 -15.79
CA THR A 306 -34.32 36.92 -14.59
C THR A 306 -33.27 36.07 -13.85
N GLU A 307 -32.52 35.24 -14.57
CA GLU A 307 -31.45 34.41 -13.99
C GLU A 307 -30.26 35.25 -13.51
N ALA A 308 -29.93 36.34 -14.20
CA ALA A 308 -28.89 37.27 -13.77
C ALA A 308 -29.21 37.94 -12.43
N GLU A 309 -30.48 38.24 -12.17
CA GLU A 309 -30.89 38.81 -10.88
C GLU A 309 -30.74 37.82 -9.71
N GLN A 310 -30.99 36.53 -9.98
CA GLN A 310 -30.86 35.42 -9.02
C GLN A 310 -29.41 34.98 -8.80
N CYS A 311 -28.52 35.27 -9.76
CA CYS A 311 -27.11 34.93 -9.67
C CYS A 311 -26.39 35.67 -8.53
N LYS A 312 -25.62 34.92 -7.74
CA LYS A 312 -24.84 35.47 -6.60
C LYS A 312 -23.52 36.09 -7.03
N ASN A 313 -22.96 35.66 -8.15
CA ASN A 313 -21.68 36.16 -8.65
C ASN A 313 -21.87 37.51 -9.36
N LEU A 314 -21.22 38.55 -8.83
CA LEU A 314 -21.26 39.90 -9.36
C LEU A 314 -20.72 40.02 -10.78
N GLU A 315 -19.64 39.30 -11.13
CA GLU A 315 -19.10 39.35 -12.49
C GLU A 315 -20.05 38.70 -13.49
N LEU A 316 -20.74 37.63 -13.10
CA LEU A 316 -21.69 36.95 -13.99
C LEU A 316 -22.97 37.77 -14.16
N LYS A 317 -23.45 38.41 -13.09
CA LYS A 317 -24.61 39.33 -13.11
C LYS A 317 -24.40 40.53 -14.05
N ASP A 318 -23.17 41.01 -14.18
CA ASP A 318 -22.77 42.10 -15.08
C ASP A 318 -22.69 41.69 -16.56
N LEU A 319 -22.56 40.39 -16.86
CA LEU A 319 -22.35 39.86 -18.21
C LEU A 319 -23.60 39.19 -18.80
N LEU A 320 -24.35 38.44 -18.00
CA LEU A 320 -25.49 37.62 -18.44
C LEU A 320 -26.55 38.39 -19.24
N PRO A 321 -26.97 39.62 -18.85
CA PRO A 321 -28.00 40.35 -19.59
C PRO A 321 -27.66 40.64 -21.05
N TYR A 322 -26.37 40.60 -21.40
CA TYR A 322 -25.86 40.88 -22.75
C TYR A 322 -25.58 39.61 -23.57
N GLY A 323 -25.87 38.43 -23.02
CA GLY A 323 -25.59 37.14 -23.67
C GLY A 323 -24.13 36.67 -23.53
N PHE A 324 -23.38 37.31 -22.63
CA PHE A 324 -22.01 36.92 -22.27
C PHE A 324 -22.01 36.21 -20.92
N ALA A 325 -21.15 35.20 -20.76
CA ALA A 325 -20.97 34.54 -19.48
C ALA A 325 -19.52 34.12 -19.26
N ILE A 326 -19.20 33.77 -18.02
CA ILE A 326 -17.91 33.22 -17.62
C ILE A 326 -18.09 31.87 -16.93
N HIS A 327 -17.09 30.99 -17.07
CA HIS A 327 -17.05 29.71 -16.36
C HIS A 327 -15.63 29.35 -15.93
N HIS A 328 -15.41 29.18 -14.63
CA HIS A 328 -14.16 28.67 -14.09
C HIS A 328 -14.36 28.01 -12.72
N ALA A 329 -13.42 27.17 -12.31
CA ALA A 329 -13.48 26.40 -11.05
C ALA A 329 -13.52 27.26 -9.76
N GLY A 330 -13.37 28.58 -9.86
CA GLY A 330 -13.49 29.51 -8.73
C GLY A 330 -14.92 29.98 -8.44
N MET A 331 -15.85 29.70 -9.35
CA MET A 331 -17.28 30.01 -9.18
C MET A 331 -17.97 28.94 -8.33
N THR A 332 -19.11 29.30 -7.72
CA THR A 332 -19.90 28.31 -6.99
C THR A 332 -20.40 27.21 -7.93
N ARG A 333 -20.68 26.01 -7.39
CA ARG A 333 -21.19 24.90 -8.22
C ARG A 333 -22.54 25.25 -8.84
N VAL A 334 -23.41 25.94 -8.10
CA VAL A 334 -24.73 26.36 -8.57
C VAL A 334 -24.60 27.31 -9.75
N ASP A 335 -23.74 28.34 -9.65
CA ASP A 335 -23.56 29.31 -10.76
C ASP A 335 -22.93 28.63 -11.99
N ARG A 336 -22.04 27.65 -11.81
CA ARG A 336 -21.46 26.90 -12.94
C ARG A 336 -22.51 26.07 -13.67
N THR A 337 -23.32 25.32 -12.93
CA THR A 337 -24.40 24.52 -13.52
C THR A 337 -25.42 25.41 -14.22
N LEU A 338 -25.76 26.58 -13.63
CA LEU A 338 -26.61 27.57 -14.29
C LEU A 338 -26.02 28.03 -15.64
N VAL A 339 -24.73 28.35 -15.69
CA VAL A 339 -24.06 28.76 -16.94
C VAL A 339 -24.01 27.60 -17.95
N GLU A 340 -23.80 26.37 -17.48
CA GLU A 340 -23.81 25.16 -18.32
C GLU A 340 -25.18 24.95 -18.96
N ASP A 341 -26.25 25.05 -18.17
CA ASP A 341 -27.64 24.90 -18.63
C ASP A 341 -28.04 26.03 -19.60
N LEU A 342 -27.79 27.29 -19.23
CA LEU A 342 -28.09 28.45 -20.08
C LEU A 342 -27.32 28.43 -21.42
N PHE A 343 -26.11 27.87 -21.44
CA PHE A 343 -25.35 27.71 -22.67
C PHE A 343 -25.87 26.53 -23.51
N ALA A 344 -26.24 25.42 -22.88
CA ALA A 344 -26.82 24.26 -23.55
C ALA A 344 -28.16 24.62 -24.25
N ASP A 345 -28.98 25.42 -23.58
CA ASP A 345 -30.27 25.92 -24.09
C ASP A 345 -30.15 27.07 -25.11
N LYS A 346 -28.91 27.44 -25.47
CA LYS A 346 -28.57 28.46 -26.47
C LYS A 346 -28.95 29.89 -26.09
N HIS A 347 -29.16 30.17 -24.81
CA HIS A 347 -29.40 31.53 -24.32
C HIS A 347 -28.10 32.37 -24.34
N ILE A 348 -27.00 31.80 -23.82
CA ILE A 348 -25.69 32.46 -23.83
C ILE A 348 -25.06 32.35 -25.23
N GLN A 349 -24.63 33.48 -25.80
CA GLN A 349 -23.97 33.52 -27.11
C GLN A 349 -22.44 33.40 -27.01
N VAL A 350 -21.84 34.05 -26.00
CA VAL A 350 -20.38 34.04 -25.80
C VAL A 350 -20.06 33.57 -24.39
N LEU A 351 -19.39 32.42 -24.28
CA LEU A 351 -18.93 31.88 -23.01
C LEU A 351 -17.40 31.96 -22.94
N VAL A 352 -16.85 32.61 -21.92
CA VAL A 352 -15.40 32.66 -21.69
C VAL A 352 -15.04 31.74 -20.53
N SER A 353 -14.14 30.79 -20.76
CA SER A 353 -13.81 29.76 -19.79
C SER A 353 -12.32 29.42 -19.72
N THR A 354 -11.93 28.66 -18.69
CA THR A 354 -10.61 28.04 -18.56
C THR A 354 -10.63 26.60 -19.08
N ALA A 355 -9.46 26.02 -19.34
CA ALA A 355 -9.32 24.64 -19.85
C ALA A 355 -10.07 23.58 -19.01
N THR A 356 -10.31 23.82 -17.72
CA THR A 356 -11.06 22.92 -16.84
C THR A 356 -12.47 22.58 -17.34
N LEU A 357 -13.14 23.49 -18.07
CA LEU A 357 -14.45 23.20 -18.66
C LEU A 357 -14.33 22.11 -19.73
N ALA A 358 -13.31 22.20 -20.58
CA ALA A 358 -13.09 21.25 -21.66
C ALA A 358 -12.91 19.82 -21.14
N TRP A 359 -12.38 19.66 -19.93
CA TRP A 359 -12.15 18.36 -19.29
C TRP A 359 -13.28 17.85 -18.41
N GLY A 360 -14.10 18.72 -17.81
CA GLY A 360 -15.04 18.33 -16.76
C GLY A 360 -16.51 18.35 -17.16
N VAL A 361 -16.84 18.98 -18.29
CA VAL A 361 -18.21 19.11 -18.75
C VAL A 361 -18.27 18.88 -20.25
N ASN A 362 -19.21 18.04 -20.69
CA ASN A 362 -19.48 17.81 -22.10
C ASN A 362 -20.35 18.91 -22.72
N LEU A 363 -19.81 20.12 -22.84
CA LEU A 363 -20.50 21.29 -23.37
C LEU A 363 -19.87 21.75 -24.69
N PRO A 364 -20.33 21.27 -25.86
CA PRO A 364 -19.82 21.70 -27.16
C PRO A 364 -20.41 23.06 -27.60
N ALA A 365 -19.64 23.81 -28.38
CA ALA A 365 -20.04 25.07 -29.01
C ALA A 365 -19.79 25.00 -30.52
N HIS A 366 -20.50 25.78 -31.33
CA HIS A 366 -20.23 25.80 -32.78
C HIS A 366 -18.80 26.27 -33.06
N THR A 367 -18.42 27.42 -32.48
CA THR A 367 -17.08 28.01 -32.61
C THR A 367 -16.34 27.94 -31.28
N VAL A 368 -15.08 27.51 -31.30
CA VAL A 368 -14.16 27.57 -30.16
C VAL A 368 -12.97 28.47 -30.50
N ILE A 369 -12.63 29.39 -29.61
CA ILE A 369 -11.47 30.28 -29.74
C ILE A 369 -10.51 30.04 -28.58
N ILE A 370 -9.27 29.67 -28.86
CA ILE A 370 -8.20 29.62 -27.85
C ILE A 370 -7.43 30.94 -27.91
N LYS A 371 -7.65 31.78 -26.90
CA LYS A 371 -7.04 33.11 -26.79
C LYS A 371 -5.70 33.01 -26.05
N GLY A 372 -4.64 32.89 -26.85
CA GLY A 372 -3.28 32.75 -26.33
C GLY A 372 -3.01 31.34 -25.83
N THR A 373 -1.80 30.86 -26.06
CA THR A 373 -1.40 29.49 -25.73
C THR A 373 -0.38 29.41 -24.60
N GLN A 374 -0.12 30.52 -23.92
CA GLN A 374 0.83 30.58 -22.81
C GLN A 374 0.11 30.36 -21.48
N VAL A 375 0.61 29.41 -20.70
CA VAL A 375 0.18 29.12 -19.34
C VAL A 375 1.37 29.25 -18.41
N TYR A 376 1.14 29.74 -17.20
CA TYR A 376 2.19 29.73 -16.19
C TYR A 376 2.28 28.33 -15.57
N SER A 377 3.45 27.68 -15.70
CA SER A 377 3.72 26.39 -15.06
C SER A 377 4.50 26.60 -13.77
N PRO A 378 3.90 26.36 -12.58
CA PRO A 378 4.61 26.49 -11.31
C PRO A 378 5.76 25.49 -11.19
N GLU A 379 5.63 24.29 -11.76
CA GLU A 379 6.66 23.25 -11.74
C GLU A 379 7.92 23.64 -12.51
N LYS A 380 7.76 24.40 -13.60
CA LYS A 380 8.87 24.93 -14.41
C LYS A 380 9.28 26.35 -14.00
N GLY A 381 8.53 26.99 -13.09
CA GLY A 381 8.77 28.36 -12.62
C GLY A 381 8.62 29.45 -13.68
N ARG A 382 8.10 29.13 -14.87
CA ARG A 382 8.05 30.03 -16.03
C ARG A 382 6.77 29.86 -16.85
N TRP A 383 6.53 30.82 -17.72
CA TRP A 383 5.50 30.70 -18.76
C TRP A 383 5.92 29.66 -19.79
N THR A 384 5.03 28.72 -20.07
CA THR A 384 5.22 27.67 -21.07
C THR A 384 4.00 27.61 -21.98
N GLU A 385 4.17 26.97 -23.12
CA GLU A 385 3.05 26.68 -24.00
C GLU A 385 2.09 25.65 -23.36
N LEU A 386 0.82 25.70 -23.76
CA LEU A 386 -0.21 24.76 -23.33
C LEU A 386 0.13 23.34 -23.83
N GLY A 387 -0.18 22.35 -22.99
CA GLY A 387 0.06 20.95 -23.32
C GLY A 387 -0.78 20.48 -24.51
N ALA A 388 -0.27 19.48 -25.22
CA ALA A 388 -0.95 18.89 -26.37
C ALA A 388 -2.38 18.43 -26.05
N LEU A 389 -2.58 17.81 -24.87
CA LEU A 389 -3.88 17.34 -24.41
C LEU A 389 -4.88 18.48 -24.22
N ASP A 390 -4.48 19.59 -23.62
CA ASP A 390 -5.38 20.72 -23.37
C ASP A 390 -5.90 21.33 -24.68
N ILE A 391 -5.02 21.49 -25.67
CA ILE A 391 -5.39 22.01 -26.99
C ILE A 391 -6.35 21.04 -27.71
N LEU A 392 -6.02 19.75 -27.73
CA LEU A 392 -6.85 18.71 -28.35
C LEU A 392 -8.24 18.63 -27.69
N GLN A 393 -8.30 18.79 -26.37
CA GLN A 393 -9.54 18.73 -25.62
C GLN A 393 -10.40 19.97 -25.83
N MET A 394 -9.81 21.17 -25.80
CA MET A 394 -10.51 22.43 -26.04
C MET A 394 -11.09 22.49 -27.46
N LEU A 395 -10.29 22.19 -28.49
CA LEU A 395 -10.76 22.14 -29.88
C LEU A 395 -11.71 20.96 -30.14
N GLY A 396 -11.64 19.91 -29.33
CA GLY A 396 -12.63 18.83 -29.29
C GLY A 396 -14.05 19.32 -29.00
N ARG A 397 -14.22 20.49 -28.37
CA ARG A 397 -15.53 21.10 -28.08
C ARG A 397 -16.14 21.87 -29.25
N ALA A 398 -15.42 22.05 -30.36
CA ALA A 398 -15.92 22.75 -31.54
C ALA A 398 -16.85 21.87 -32.39
N GLY A 399 -18.05 22.35 -32.69
CA GLY A 399 -19.12 21.66 -33.39
C GLY A 399 -19.98 20.79 -32.48
N ARG A 400 -21.28 21.09 -32.41
CA ARG A 400 -22.26 20.31 -31.63
C ARG A 400 -22.79 19.14 -32.46
N PRO A 401 -22.63 17.89 -31.99
CA PRO A 401 -23.24 16.75 -32.64
C PRO A 401 -24.75 16.96 -32.80
N GLN A 402 -25.31 16.61 -33.97
CA GLN A 402 -26.74 16.75 -34.36
C GLN A 402 -27.23 18.17 -34.71
N TYR A 403 -26.58 19.24 -34.25
CA TYR A 403 -27.01 20.62 -34.54
C TYR A 403 -26.19 21.29 -35.64
N ASP A 404 -24.88 21.08 -35.63
CA ASP A 404 -23.96 21.80 -36.51
C ASP A 404 -23.49 20.89 -37.66
N THR A 405 -23.36 21.45 -38.86
CA THR A 405 -22.85 20.75 -40.05
C THR A 405 -21.32 20.74 -40.09
N LYS A 406 -20.69 21.77 -39.51
CA LYS A 406 -19.25 21.91 -39.29
C LYS A 406 -19.03 22.64 -37.97
N GLY A 407 -17.90 22.39 -37.32
CA GLY A 407 -17.41 23.17 -36.19
C GLY A 407 -16.23 24.03 -36.63
N GLU A 408 -16.00 25.14 -35.92
CA GLU A 408 -14.90 26.05 -36.22
C GLU A 408 -13.99 26.21 -35.01
N GLY A 409 -12.70 25.95 -35.19
CA GLY A 409 -11.68 26.05 -34.15
C GLY A 409 -10.65 27.11 -34.51
N ILE A 410 -10.53 28.14 -33.67
CA ILE A 410 -9.62 29.27 -33.89
C ILE A 410 -8.56 29.24 -32.80
N LEU A 411 -7.28 29.14 -33.18
CA LEU A 411 -6.16 29.12 -32.24
C LEU A 411 -5.29 30.36 -32.46
N ILE A 412 -5.19 31.20 -31.43
CA ILE A 412 -4.39 32.44 -31.45
C ILE A 412 -3.13 32.20 -30.63
N THR A 413 -1.96 32.28 -31.29
CA THR A 413 -0.66 31.96 -30.66
C THR A 413 0.45 32.91 -31.15
N SER A 414 1.66 32.73 -30.63
CA SER A 414 2.85 33.39 -31.16
C SER A 414 3.27 32.73 -32.48
N HIS A 415 3.73 33.52 -33.46
CA HIS A 415 4.07 32.99 -34.78
C HIS A 415 5.10 31.84 -34.76
N GLY A 416 6.05 31.86 -33.82
CA GLY A 416 7.06 30.79 -33.67
C GLY A 416 6.49 29.42 -33.31
N GLU A 417 5.34 29.36 -32.64
CA GLU A 417 4.71 28.12 -32.17
C GLU A 417 3.66 27.57 -33.14
N LEU A 418 3.41 28.29 -34.24
CA LEU A 418 2.38 27.92 -35.22
C LEU A 418 2.62 26.52 -35.80
N GLN A 419 3.87 26.20 -36.14
CA GLN A 419 4.25 24.90 -36.71
C GLN A 419 3.99 23.75 -35.74
N TYR A 420 4.21 23.96 -34.44
CA TYR A 420 3.96 22.96 -33.41
C TYR A 420 2.47 22.59 -33.34
N TYR A 421 1.58 23.59 -33.25
CA TYR A 421 0.13 23.33 -33.17
C TYR A 421 -0.46 22.80 -34.48
N LEU A 422 0.09 23.22 -35.63
CA LEU A 422 -0.25 22.62 -36.92
C LEU A 422 0.10 21.13 -36.94
N SER A 423 1.29 20.76 -36.46
CA SER A 423 1.74 19.37 -36.42
C SER A 423 0.88 18.53 -35.46
N LEU A 424 0.50 19.09 -34.31
CA LEU A 424 -0.33 18.44 -33.31
C LEU A 424 -1.73 18.08 -33.84
N LEU A 425 -2.42 19.03 -34.47
CA LEU A 425 -3.81 18.86 -34.89
C LEU A 425 -3.95 18.10 -36.21
N ASN A 426 -2.88 18.04 -37.01
CA ASN A 426 -2.85 17.37 -38.31
C ASN A 426 -2.04 16.06 -38.28
N GLN A 427 -1.96 15.40 -37.13
CA GLN A 427 -1.44 14.02 -37.01
C GLN A 427 0.05 13.88 -37.37
N GLN A 428 0.86 14.90 -37.13
CA GLN A 428 2.28 14.91 -37.47
C GLN A 428 3.20 14.92 -36.23
N LEU A 429 2.66 15.11 -35.02
CA LEU A 429 3.45 15.11 -33.78
C LEU A 429 3.65 13.68 -33.25
N PRO A 430 4.85 13.07 -33.37
CA PRO A 430 5.08 11.70 -32.95
C PRO A 430 5.02 11.56 -31.43
N ILE A 431 4.44 10.45 -30.95
CA ILE A 431 4.44 10.14 -29.53
C ILE A 431 5.83 9.59 -29.13
N GLU A 432 6.54 10.31 -28.27
CA GLU A 432 7.87 9.95 -27.76
C GLU A 432 7.87 9.66 -26.26
N SER A 433 8.85 8.90 -25.75
CA SER A 433 8.98 8.59 -24.33
C SER A 433 9.78 9.65 -23.57
N GLN A 434 9.29 10.05 -22.39
CA GLN A 434 10.01 10.95 -21.46
C GLN A 434 10.68 10.21 -20.29
N MET A 435 10.72 8.87 -20.32
CA MET A 435 11.08 8.00 -19.20
C MET A 435 12.51 8.20 -18.68
N VAL A 436 13.46 8.59 -19.54
CA VAL A 436 14.87 8.76 -19.17
C VAL A 436 15.04 9.71 -17.98
N SER A 437 14.26 10.78 -17.93
CA SER A 437 14.32 11.78 -16.85
C SER A 437 13.86 11.25 -15.49
N LYS A 438 12.99 10.23 -15.46
CA LYS A 438 12.39 9.63 -14.27
C LYS A 438 12.86 8.20 -14.00
N LEU A 439 13.78 7.68 -14.82
CA LEU A 439 14.25 6.30 -14.74
C LEU A 439 14.75 5.90 -13.34
N PRO A 440 15.53 6.73 -12.61
CA PRO A 440 15.95 6.38 -11.25
C PRO A 440 14.78 6.18 -10.28
N ASP A 441 13.79 7.06 -10.29
CA ASP A 441 12.65 6.98 -9.37
C ASP A 441 11.76 5.76 -9.69
N MET A 442 11.59 5.44 -10.98
CA MET A 442 10.84 4.26 -11.42
C MET A 442 11.57 2.96 -11.11
N LEU A 443 12.89 2.93 -11.31
CA LEU A 443 13.74 1.79 -10.93
C LEU A 443 13.70 1.54 -9.43
N ASN A 444 13.76 2.61 -8.61
CA ASN A 444 13.60 2.51 -7.16
C ASN A 444 12.24 1.90 -6.79
N ALA A 445 11.16 2.33 -7.44
CA ALA A 445 9.83 1.80 -7.17
C ALA A 445 9.73 0.28 -7.41
N GLU A 446 10.25 -0.21 -8.55
CA GLU A 446 10.27 -1.64 -8.86
C GLU A 446 11.20 -2.46 -7.96
N THR A 447 12.26 -1.81 -7.48
CA THR A 447 13.21 -2.39 -6.52
C THR A 447 12.57 -2.54 -5.14
N VAL A 448 11.85 -1.52 -4.66
CA VAL A 448 11.06 -1.54 -3.41
C VAL A 448 9.94 -2.58 -3.46
N LEU A 449 9.28 -2.73 -4.62
CA LEU A 449 8.25 -3.75 -4.81
C LEU A 449 8.82 -5.19 -4.82
N GLY A 450 10.14 -5.35 -4.94
CA GLY A 450 10.81 -6.63 -5.10
C GLY A 450 10.57 -7.26 -6.47
N ASN A 451 10.12 -6.47 -7.46
CA ASN A 451 10.01 -6.90 -8.84
C ASN A 451 11.39 -6.95 -9.50
N VAL A 452 12.27 -6.01 -9.16
CA VAL A 452 13.66 -5.95 -9.64
C VAL A 452 14.61 -6.16 -8.45
N GLN A 453 15.62 -7.00 -8.62
CA GLN A 453 16.56 -7.36 -7.54
C GLN A 453 18.04 -7.29 -7.95
N ASN A 454 18.30 -7.25 -9.24
CA ASN A 454 19.65 -7.19 -9.79
C ASN A 454 19.59 -6.51 -11.16
N ALA A 455 20.73 -6.45 -11.84
CA ALA A 455 20.86 -5.92 -13.19
C ALA A 455 19.91 -6.56 -14.23
N LYS A 456 19.21 -7.67 -13.90
CA LYS A 456 18.02 -8.13 -14.66
C LYS A 456 16.88 -7.09 -14.68
N ALA A 457 17.03 -5.91 -14.06
CA ALA A 457 16.25 -4.72 -14.36
C ALA A 457 16.20 -4.38 -15.86
N MET A 458 17.20 -4.82 -16.64
CA MET A 458 17.16 -4.73 -18.11
C MET A 458 15.90 -5.38 -18.69
N ASN A 459 15.42 -6.48 -18.09
CA ASN A 459 14.19 -7.14 -18.52
C ASN A 459 12.99 -6.24 -18.30
N TRP A 460 12.89 -5.60 -17.13
CA TRP A 460 11.83 -4.63 -16.84
C TRP A 460 11.86 -3.46 -17.83
N LEU A 461 13.05 -2.90 -18.11
CA LEU A 461 13.20 -1.83 -19.08
C LEU A 461 12.73 -2.26 -20.49
N GLY A 462 12.82 -3.55 -20.81
CA GLY A 462 12.27 -4.14 -22.04
C GLY A 462 10.76 -4.07 -22.22
N TYR A 463 9.99 -3.83 -21.16
CA TYR A 463 8.53 -3.65 -21.24
C TYR A 463 8.10 -2.18 -21.37
N THR A 464 9.04 -1.25 -21.34
CA THR A 464 8.74 0.19 -21.39
C THR A 464 8.52 0.68 -22.83
N TYR A 465 7.82 1.81 -22.97
CA TYR A 465 7.66 2.46 -24.27
C TYR A 465 9.00 3.02 -24.77
N LEU A 466 9.85 3.51 -23.83
CA LEU A 466 11.23 3.92 -24.10
C LEU A 466 12.03 2.87 -24.90
N TYR A 467 11.96 1.59 -24.51
CA TYR A 467 12.70 0.52 -25.19
C TYR A 467 12.30 0.38 -26.66
N ILE A 468 10.99 0.37 -26.93
CA ILE A 468 10.45 0.22 -28.29
C ILE A 468 10.87 1.42 -29.14
N ARG A 469 10.79 2.64 -28.59
CA ARG A 469 11.22 3.86 -29.28
C ARG A 469 12.72 3.90 -29.55
N MET A 470 13.56 3.43 -28.63
CA MET A 470 15.00 3.30 -28.85
C MET A 470 15.34 2.32 -29.97
N LEU A 471 14.59 1.23 -30.13
CA LEU A 471 14.77 0.28 -31.24
C LEU A 471 14.34 0.88 -32.59
N ARG A 472 13.21 1.58 -32.61
CA ARG A 472 12.61 2.12 -33.85
C ARG A 472 13.22 3.43 -34.32
N SER A 473 13.73 4.25 -33.40
CA SER A 473 14.29 5.57 -33.67
C SER A 473 15.56 5.83 -32.83
N PRO A 474 16.64 5.05 -33.02
CA PRO A 474 17.83 5.05 -32.16
C PRO A 474 18.51 6.43 -32.09
N THR A 475 18.59 7.14 -33.21
CA THR A 475 19.27 8.44 -33.33
C THR A 475 18.66 9.52 -32.43
N LEU A 476 17.33 9.49 -32.25
CA LEU A 476 16.62 10.43 -31.37
C LEU A 476 16.97 10.21 -29.89
N TYR A 477 17.29 8.97 -29.51
CA TYR A 477 17.65 8.59 -28.14
C TYR A 477 19.17 8.50 -27.92
N GLY A 478 19.95 9.11 -28.82
CA GLY A 478 21.41 9.20 -28.73
C GLY A 478 22.14 7.87 -28.95
N ILE A 479 21.57 6.97 -29.76
CA ILE A 479 22.18 5.68 -30.13
C ILE A 479 22.57 5.77 -31.61
N SER A 480 23.83 5.48 -31.94
CA SER A 480 24.28 5.47 -33.32
C SER A 480 23.76 4.22 -34.06
N HIS A 481 23.68 4.28 -35.39
CA HIS A 481 23.28 3.12 -36.18
C HIS A 481 24.31 1.97 -36.11
N ASP A 482 25.57 2.28 -35.82
CA ASP A 482 26.62 1.26 -35.65
C ASP A 482 26.47 0.55 -34.31
N ASP A 483 26.14 1.29 -33.24
CA ASP A 483 25.84 0.70 -31.93
C ASP A 483 24.63 -0.23 -32.00
N LEU A 484 23.57 0.17 -32.71
CA LEU A 484 22.38 -0.68 -32.90
C LEU A 484 22.69 -1.96 -33.71
N LYS A 485 23.62 -1.90 -34.67
CA LYS A 485 24.06 -3.12 -35.39
C LYS A 485 24.86 -4.06 -34.50
N GLY A 486 25.68 -3.50 -33.60
CA GLY A 486 26.44 -4.28 -32.61
C GLY A 486 25.57 -4.84 -31.48
N ASP A 487 24.49 -4.14 -31.12
CA ASP A 487 23.55 -4.50 -30.06
C ASP A 487 22.09 -4.41 -30.55
N PRO A 488 21.63 -5.38 -31.38
CA PRO A 488 20.33 -5.31 -32.04
C PRO A 488 19.14 -5.38 -31.07
N LEU A 489 19.34 -5.96 -29.88
CA LEU A 489 18.32 -6.03 -28.83
C LEU A 489 18.48 -4.92 -27.78
N LEU A 490 19.48 -4.05 -27.93
CA LEU A 490 19.84 -2.99 -27.00
C LEU A 490 20.08 -3.50 -25.56
N ASP A 491 20.66 -4.70 -25.42
CA ASP A 491 20.97 -5.32 -24.12
C ASP A 491 22.02 -4.52 -23.35
N GLN A 492 23.12 -4.15 -24.02
CA GLN A 492 24.19 -3.36 -23.42
C GLN A 492 23.69 -1.95 -23.11
N ARG A 493 22.96 -1.32 -24.03
CA ARG A 493 22.41 0.01 -23.80
C ARG A 493 21.43 0.05 -22.63
N ARG A 494 20.58 -0.97 -22.47
CA ARG A 494 19.68 -1.10 -21.31
C ARG A 494 20.46 -1.31 -20.02
N LEU A 495 21.52 -2.11 -20.05
CA LEU A 495 22.40 -2.31 -18.90
C LEU A 495 23.05 -0.99 -18.46
N ASP A 496 23.55 -0.18 -19.40
CA ASP A 496 24.18 1.11 -19.11
C ASP A 496 23.18 2.11 -18.47
N LEU A 497 21.95 2.16 -18.99
CA LEU A 497 20.88 3.00 -18.44
C LEU A 497 20.51 2.57 -17.01
N VAL A 498 20.34 1.27 -16.78
CA VAL A 498 20.07 0.71 -15.45
C VAL A 498 21.25 0.97 -14.51
N HIS A 499 22.48 0.78 -14.97
CA HIS A 499 23.68 0.98 -14.17
C HIS A 499 23.80 2.45 -13.73
N THR A 500 23.55 3.39 -14.65
CA THR A 500 23.57 4.83 -14.34
C THR A 500 22.50 5.19 -13.31
N ALA A 501 21.27 4.71 -13.50
CA ALA A 501 20.19 4.92 -12.55
C ALA A 501 20.49 4.30 -11.18
N ALA A 502 21.05 3.09 -11.15
CA ALA A 502 21.48 2.41 -9.94
C ALA A 502 22.55 3.19 -9.17
N LEU A 503 23.55 3.74 -9.87
CA LEU A 503 24.58 4.58 -9.25
C LEU A 503 24.00 5.85 -8.63
N MET A 504 22.99 6.46 -9.26
CA MET A 504 22.29 7.62 -8.69
C MET A 504 21.54 7.25 -7.40
N LEU A 505 20.85 6.10 -7.40
CA LEU A 505 20.12 5.61 -6.23
C LEU A 505 21.06 5.23 -5.08
N ASP A 506 22.20 4.61 -5.38
CA ASP A 506 23.22 4.24 -4.40
C ASP A 506 23.90 5.48 -3.80
N LYS A 507 24.28 6.44 -4.64
CA LYS A 507 24.82 7.74 -4.19
C LYS A 507 23.86 8.48 -3.25
N ASN A 508 22.56 8.42 -3.53
CA ASN A 508 21.52 9.08 -2.75
C ASN A 508 21.00 8.21 -1.58
N ASN A 509 21.62 7.05 -1.32
CA ASN A 509 21.27 6.14 -0.22
C ASN A 509 19.83 5.61 -0.26
N LEU A 510 19.26 5.38 -1.45
CA LEU A 510 17.95 4.74 -1.62
C LEU A 510 18.05 3.22 -1.81
N VAL A 511 19.14 2.74 -2.43
CA VAL A 511 19.39 1.33 -2.72
C VAL A 511 20.87 1.04 -2.46
N LYS A 512 21.21 -0.13 -1.90
CA LYS A 512 22.61 -0.58 -1.87
C LYS A 512 22.92 -1.35 -3.15
N TYR A 513 23.79 -0.82 -4.01
CA TYR A 513 24.12 -1.45 -5.28
C TYR A 513 25.56 -1.99 -5.30
N ASP A 514 25.71 -3.31 -5.41
CA ASP A 514 27.02 -3.92 -5.60
C ASP A 514 27.36 -4.02 -7.09
N LYS A 515 28.37 -3.25 -7.51
CA LYS A 515 28.85 -3.18 -8.90
C LYS A 515 29.39 -4.52 -9.42
N LYS A 516 29.92 -5.39 -8.54
CA LYS A 516 30.52 -6.67 -8.96
C LYS A 516 29.47 -7.73 -9.25
N THR A 517 28.49 -7.85 -8.36
CA THR A 517 27.42 -8.85 -8.51
C THR A 517 26.24 -8.32 -9.33
N GLY A 518 26.15 -7.00 -9.53
CA GLY A 518 25.01 -6.35 -10.15
C GLY A 518 23.74 -6.45 -9.30
N ASN A 519 23.84 -6.85 -8.04
CA ASN A 519 22.69 -7.02 -7.16
C ASN A 519 22.30 -5.71 -6.51
N PHE A 520 20.99 -5.45 -6.50
CA PHE A 520 20.39 -4.46 -5.61
C PHE A 520 20.15 -5.16 -4.28
N GLN A 521 21.01 -4.88 -3.30
CA GLN A 521 20.74 -5.30 -1.94
C GLN A 521 19.63 -4.42 -1.36
N VAL A 522 18.39 -4.80 -1.68
CA VAL A 522 17.24 -4.41 -0.87
C VAL A 522 17.23 -5.33 0.33
N SER A 523 18.01 -4.95 1.33
CA SER A 523 17.81 -5.48 2.66
C SER A 523 16.42 -5.05 3.14
N PHE A 524 15.44 -5.96 3.09
CA PHE A 524 14.19 -5.84 3.85
C PHE A 524 14.43 -5.96 5.37
N CYS A 525 15.65 -5.67 5.84
CA CYS A 525 16.00 -5.65 7.25
C CYS A 525 15.81 -4.23 7.79
N CYS A 526 14.91 -4.12 8.76
CA CYS A 526 14.56 -2.93 9.54
C CYS A 526 15.77 -2.19 10.15
N PHE A 527 16.95 -2.81 10.22
CA PHE A 527 18.16 -2.23 10.82
C PHE A 527 19.09 -1.50 9.83
N THR A 528 18.75 -1.44 8.54
CA THR A 528 19.57 -0.73 7.53
C THR A 528 18.85 0.49 6.95
N LEU A 529 19.28 1.69 7.34
CA LEU A 529 18.67 2.99 6.97
C LEU A 529 18.58 3.26 5.45
N VAL A 530 19.46 2.67 4.65
CA VAL A 530 19.55 2.89 3.19
C VAL A 530 18.32 2.35 2.45
N THR A 531 17.64 1.32 2.97
CA THR A 531 16.53 0.65 2.26
C THR A 531 15.15 1.21 2.63
N GLU A 532 15.00 1.76 3.83
CA GLU A 532 13.75 2.44 4.23
C GLU A 532 13.58 3.78 3.51
N LEU A 533 14.66 4.52 3.24
CA LEU A 533 14.60 5.76 2.44
C LEU A 533 14.06 5.47 1.03
N GLY A 534 14.56 4.42 0.37
CA GLY A 534 14.03 3.96 -0.92
C GLY A 534 12.54 3.63 -0.87
N ARG A 535 12.10 2.94 0.18
CA ARG A 535 10.68 2.60 0.41
C ARG A 535 9.81 3.85 0.58
N ILE A 536 10.23 4.78 1.45
CA ILE A 536 9.50 6.04 1.71
C ILE A 536 9.43 6.87 0.41
N ALA A 537 10.55 6.99 -0.32
CA ALA A 537 10.60 7.68 -1.61
C ALA A 537 9.57 7.13 -2.61
N SER A 538 9.52 5.79 -2.75
CA SER A 538 8.57 5.11 -3.62
C SER A 538 7.12 5.32 -3.18
N HIS A 539 6.84 5.14 -1.88
CA HIS A 539 5.50 5.22 -1.31
C HIS A 539 4.89 6.62 -1.39
N TYR A 540 5.68 7.68 -1.22
CA TYR A 540 5.19 9.06 -1.24
C TYR A 540 5.46 9.79 -2.54
N TYR A 541 6.02 9.11 -3.55
CA TYR A 541 6.26 9.69 -4.86
C TYR A 541 7.21 10.90 -4.81
N ILE A 542 8.34 10.70 -4.12
CA ILE A 542 9.35 11.73 -3.89
C ILE A 542 10.60 11.38 -4.67
N THR A 543 11.20 12.40 -5.26
CA THR A 543 12.42 12.25 -6.06
C THR A 543 13.61 11.81 -5.20
N ASN A 544 14.53 11.04 -5.80
CA ASN A 544 15.73 10.58 -5.08
C ASN A 544 16.61 11.73 -4.53
N GLU A 545 16.60 12.90 -5.17
CA GLU A 545 17.39 14.06 -4.76
C GLU A 545 16.83 14.66 -3.47
N THR A 546 15.50 14.84 -3.39
CA THR A 546 14.83 15.34 -2.19
C THR A 546 15.06 14.41 -1.00
N MET A 547 15.04 13.10 -1.23
CA MET A 547 15.34 12.10 -0.19
C MET A 547 16.76 12.23 0.35
N GLN A 548 17.73 12.49 -0.52
CA GLN A 548 19.10 12.76 -0.11
C GLN A 548 19.19 14.06 0.70
N THR A 549 18.50 15.11 0.29
CA THR A 549 18.41 16.37 1.05
C THR A 549 17.85 16.13 2.45
N TYR A 550 16.75 15.39 2.57
CA TYR A 550 16.18 15.05 3.88
C TYR A 550 17.12 14.19 4.72
N ASN A 551 17.78 13.20 4.11
CA ASN A 551 18.75 12.35 4.81
C ASN A 551 19.90 13.17 5.42
N GLN A 552 20.38 14.20 4.70
CA GLN A 552 21.46 15.08 5.14
C GLN A 552 21.03 16.11 6.19
N LEU A 553 19.84 16.70 6.03
CA LEU A 553 19.40 17.83 6.84
C LEU A 553 18.59 17.45 8.08
N LEU A 554 17.88 16.32 8.07
CA LEU A 554 17.07 15.89 9.21
C LEU A 554 17.96 15.46 10.39
N LYS A 555 17.71 16.08 11.55
CA LYS A 555 18.39 15.83 12.83
C LYS A 555 17.35 15.81 13.96
N PRO A 556 17.57 15.08 15.06
CA PRO A 556 16.59 14.95 16.14
C PRO A 556 16.26 16.30 16.82
N THR A 557 17.22 17.22 16.87
CA THR A 557 17.12 18.52 17.54
C THR A 557 16.46 19.62 16.69
N LEU A 558 15.91 19.29 15.53
CA LEU A 558 15.32 20.29 14.63
C LEU A 558 14.15 21.05 15.27
N SER A 559 14.22 22.36 15.15
CA SER A 559 13.10 23.26 15.46
C SER A 559 12.07 23.27 14.33
N GLU A 560 10.86 23.77 14.60
CA GLU A 560 9.85 23.97 13.54
C GLU A 560 10.37 24.91 12.44
N ILE A 561 11.10 25.97 12.82
CA ILE A 561 11.74 26.91 11.88
C ILE A 561 12.62 26.18 10.87
N GLU A 562 13.49 25.31 11.37
CA GLU A 562 14.41 24.56 10.51
C GLU A 562 13.69 23.45 9.75
N LEU A 563 12.63 22.86 10.29
CA LEU A 563 11.80 21.90 9.58
C LEU A 563 11.15 22.53 8.33
N PHE A 564 10.62 23.75 8.43
CA PHE A 564 10.09 24.49 7.27
C PHE A 564 11.18 24.76 6.22
N ARG A 565 12.41 25.07 6.66
CA ARG A 565 13.57 25.20 5.77
C ARG A 565 13.94 23.88 5.09
N VAL A 566 13.93 22.76 5.81
CA VAL A 566 14.21 21.44 5.19
C VAL A 566 13.17 21.13 4.13
N PHE A 567 11.89 21.44 4.42
CA PHE A 567 10.80 21.29 3.47
C PHE A 567 10.97 22.20 2.24
N SER A 568 11.35 23.47 2.40
CA SER A 568 11.51 24.41 1.28
C SER A 568 12.67 24.04 0.33
N LEU A 569 13.67 23.30 0.81
CA LEU A 569 14.83 22.83 0.04
C LEU A 569 14.57 21.55 -0.80
N SER A 570 13.32 21.09 -0.88
CA SER A 570 12.95 19.92 -1.68
C SER A 570 13.18 20.16 -3.18
N SER A 571 13.72 19.18 -3.91
CA SER A 571 14.02 19.29 -5.36
C SER A 571 12.77 19.49 -6.21
N GLU A 572 11.59 19.12 -5.72
CA GLU A 572 10.30 19.43 -6.35
C GLU A 572 10.08 20.95 -6.52
N PHE A 573 10.76 21.77 -5.71
CA PHE A 573 10.69 23.23 -5.75
C PHE A 573 11.90 23.89 -6.44
N ARG A 574 12.80 23.11 -7.05
CA ARG A 574 14.07 23.60 -7.63
C ARG A 574 13.89 24.71 -8.67
N ASN A 575 12.79 24.69 -9.42
CA ASN A 575 12.54 25.69 -10.48
C ASN A 575 11.77 26.92 -9.96
N ILE A 576 11.36 26.95 -8.69
CA ILE A 576 10.64 28.09 -8.12
C ILE A 576 11.62 29.24 -7.93
N THR A 577 11.25 30.41 -8.42
CA THR A 577 12.04 31.64 -8.28
C THR A 577 11.21 32.76 -7.68
N VAL A 578 11.89 33.71 -7.04
CA VAL A 578 11.28 34.95 -6.54
C VAL A 578 11.33 35.98 -7.65
N ARG A 579 10.18 36.58 -7.96
CA ARG A 579 10.06 37.61 -9.00
C ARG A 579 9.96 38.98 -8.37
N GLU A 580 10.50 39.99 -9.04
CA GLU A 580 10.50 41.37 -8.56
C GLU A 580 9.08 41.88 -8.31
N GLU A 581 8.10 41.54 -9.17
CA GLU A 581 6.71 41.98 -8.99
C GLU A 581 6.02 41.36 -7.77
N GLU A 582 6.53 40.25 -7.23
CA GLU A 582 5.97 39.56 -6.05
C GLU A 582 6.69 39.92 -4.75
N LYS A 583 7.92 40.47 -4.81
CA LYS A 583 8.76 40.75 -3.62
C LYS A 583 8.05 41.61 -2.57
N LEU A 584 7.40 42.70 -2.98
CA LEU A 584 6.72 43.62 -2.04
C LEU A 584 5.59 42.93 -1.26
N GLU A 585 4.88 42.01 -1.91
CA GLU A 585 3.79 41.28 -1.27
C GLU A 585 4.33 40.15 -0.39
N LEU A 586 5.37 39.43 -0.84
CA LEU A 586 6.10 38.45 -0.03
C LEU A 586 6.68 39.06 1.25
N GLN A 587 7.15 40.31 1.20
CA GLN A 587 7.66 41.00 2.38
C GLN A 587 6.57 41.20 3.44
N LYS A 588 5.38 41.65 3.03
CA LYS A 588 4.23 41.82 3.92
C LYS A 588 3.76 40.50 4.53
N LEU A 589 3.97 39.38 3.83
CA LEU A 589 3.66 38.05 4.32
C LEU A 589 4.68 37.56 5.34
N LEU A 590 5.97 37.75 5.07
CA LEU A 590 7.05 37.36 5.96
C LEU A 590 6.94 38.03 7.34
N GLU A 591 6.39 39.24 7.40
CA GLU A 591 6.12 39.96 8.66
C GLU A 591 4.94 39.38 9.47
N ARG A 592 4.07 38.57 8.84
CA ARG A 592 2.82 38.06 9.44
C ARG A 592 2.83 36.57 9.71
N VAL A 593 3.85 35.84 9.24
CA VAL A 593 3.92 34.40 9.46
C VAL A 593 4.19 34.09 10.94
N PRO A 594 3.52 33.08 11.52
CA PRO A 594 3.72 32.71 12.93
C PRO A 594 5.06 32.02 13.17
N ILE A 595 5.65 31.41 12.13
CA ILE A 595 6.94 30.70 12.20
C ILE A 595 7.98 31.56 11.48
N PRO A 596 9.04 32.01 12.17
CA PRO A 596 10.10 32.81 11.56
C PRO A 596 10.80 32.09 10.41
N VAL A 597 11.16 32.84 9.36
CA VAL A 597 11.96 32.37 8.22
C VAL A 597 13.36 32.98 8.33
N LYS A 598 14.41 32.14 8.28
CA LYS A 598 15.81 32.60 8.47
C LYS A 598 16.41 33.16 7.17
N GLU A 599 15.90 32.72 6.03
CA GLU A 599 16.41 33.03 4.69
C GLU A 599 16.02 34.43 4.24
N SER A 600 16.84 35.01 3.34
CA SER A 600 16.51 36.28 2.69
C SER A 600 15.33 36.12 1.74
N ILE A 601 14.51 37.18 1.61
CA ILE A 601 13.37 37.23 0.68
C ILE A 601 13.75 36.96 -0.78
N GLU A 602 15.01 37.16 -1.15
CA GLU A 602 15.51 36.90 -2.50
C GLU A 602 15.71 35.40 -2.78
N GLU A 603 15.86 34.60 -1.72
CA GLU A 603 16.03 33.16 -1.87
C GLU A 603 14.68 32.49 -2.15
N PRO A 604 14.62 31.53 -3.10
CA PRO A 604 13.43 30.73 -3.34
C PRO A 604 12.88 30.05 -2.09
N SER A 605 13.77 29.62 -1.18
CA SER A 605 13.41 29.01 0.09
C SER A 605 12.47 29.91 0.91
N ALA A 606 12.73 31.22 0.97
CA ALA A 606 11.91 32.18 1.67
C ALA A 606 10.56 32.46 1.00
N LYS A 607 10.36 32.04 -0.26
CA LYS A 607 9.05 32.05 -0.92
C LYS A 607 8.26 30.80 -0.60
N VAL A 608 8.92 29.65 -0.48
CA VAL A 608 8.26 28.36 -0.19
C VAL A 608 7.86 28.25 1.29
N SER A 609 8.74 28.67 2.22
CA SER A 609 8.51 28.59 3.68
C SER A 609 7.23 29.31 4.15
N PRO A 610 6.92 30.55 3.73
CA PRO A 610 5.69 31.27 4.11
C PRO A 610 4.46 30.95 3.25
N ALA A 611 4.61 30.24 2.11
CA ALA A 611 3.52 29.98 1.16
C ALA A 611 2.57 28.83 1.58
N CYS A 612 2.78 28.19 2.73
CA CYS A 612 1.81 27.26 3.32
C CYS A 612 0.56 28.04 3.78
N PRO A 613 -0.58 27.96 3.07
CA PRO A 613 -1.67 28.90 3.27
C PRO A 613 -2.62 28.37 4.35
N PHE A 614 -2.61 29.04 5.49
CA PHE A 614 -3.71 29.00 6.45
C PHE A 614 -4.63 30.21 6.18
N GLU A 615 -5.93 30.02 6.35
CA GLU A 615 -7.00 30.90 5.84
C GLU A 615 -6.73 32.42 5.97
N GLY A 616 -6.85 33.13 4.84
CA GLY A 616 -7.06 34.58 4.81
C GLY A 616 -5.98 35.44 4.17
N ILE A 617 -4.78 34.90 3.89
CA ILE A 617 -3.61 35.76 3.59
C ILE A 617 -3.05 35.64 2.16
N LEU A 618 -3.39 34.62 1.35
CA LEU A 618 -2.81 34.47 0.00
C LEU A 618 -3.88 34.42 -1.11
N ARG A 619 -4.19 35.59 -1.70
CA ARG A 619 -4.74 35.75 -3.06
C ARG A 619 -3.61 35.94 -4.10
N LEU A 620 -2.39 35.57 -3.74
CA LEU A 620 -1.19 35.72 -4.57
C LEU A 620 -1.01 34.52 -5.48
N SER A 621 -1.11 34.83 -6.79
CA SER A 621 -0.57 34.15 -7.96
C SER A 621 -0.73 32.62 -8.10
N GLU A 622 -0.84 32.18 -9.36
CA GLU A 622 -0.96 30.78 -9.77
C GLU A 622 0.14 29.87 -9.19
N SER A 623 1.30 30.45 -8.82
CA SER A 623 2.41 29.82 -8.09
C SER A 623 1.99 29.15 -6.79
N CYS A 624 1.01 29.69 -6.05
CA CYS A 624 0.66 29.19 -4.72
C CYS A 624 -0.17 27.90 -4.72
N SER A 625 -0.68 27.47 -5.88
CA SER A 625 -1.52 26.27 -6.00
C SER A 625 -0.76 24.95 -5.90
N LEU A 626 0.53 24.95 -6.24
CA LEU A 626 1.40 23.76 -6.23
C LEU A 626 1.82 23.36 -4.80
N PHE A 627 1.95 24.34 -3.89
CA PHE A 627 2.49 24.10 -2.55
C PHE A 627 1.62 23.16 -1.71
N PRO A 628 0.30 23.39 -1.53
CA PRO A 628 -0.51 22.50 -0.69
C PRO A 628 -0.57 21.07 -1.20
N GLN A 629 -0.55 20.88 -2.53
CA GLN A 629 -0.64 19.57 -3.18
C GLN A 629 0.63 18.73 -3.00
N SER A 630 1.81 19.37 -3.00
CA SER A 630 3.09 18.69 -2.78
C SER A 630 3.47 18.60 -1.30
N ALA A 631 3.04 19.56 -0.49
CA ALA A 631 3.34 19.61 0.95
C ALA A 631 2.84 18.38 1.70
N GLY A 632 1.64 17.89 1.38
CA GLY A 632 1.06 16.71 2.05
C GLY A 632 1.94 15.46 1.91
N ARG A 633 2.40 15.14 0.69
CA ARG A 633 3.24 13.94 0.45
C ARG A 633 4.67 14.10 0.98
N LEU A 634 5.25 15.28 0.82
CA LEU A 634 6.62 15.59 1.28
C LEU A 634 6.71 15.55 2.81
N MET A 635 5.78 16.22 3.50
CA MET A 635 5.78 16.24 4.96
C MET A 635 5.47 14.86 5.55
N ARG A 636 4.59 14.07 4.92
CA ARG A 636 4.33 12.69 5.34
C ARG A 636 5.55 11.78 5.20
N ALA A 637 6.37 11.99 4.19
CA ALA A 637 7.63 11.28 4.08
C ALA A 637 8.66 11.72 5.10
N ILE A 638 8.78 13.02 5.39
CA ILE A 638 9.61 13.51 6.49
C ILE A 638 9.18 12.85 7.79
N PHE A 639 7.88 12.85 8.10
CA PHE A 639 7.30 12.16 9.25
C PHE A 639 7.70 10.68 9.31
N GLU A 640 7.55 9.93 8.22
CA GLU A 640 7.89 8.49 8.21
C GLU A 640 9.41 8.26 8.37
N ILE A 641 10.27 9.15 7.86
CA ILE A 641 11.72 9.08 8.07
C ILE A 641 12.05 9.26 9.55
N VAL A 642 11.51 10.30 10.19
CA VAL A 642 11.85 10.64 11.58
C VAL A 642 11.23 9.65 12.58
N LEU A 643 10.05 9.12 12.27
CA LEU A 643 9.40 8.06 13.03
C LEU A 643 10.25 6.77 13.02
N ASN A 644 10.71 6.34 11.84
CA ASN A 644 11.55 5.14 11.73
C ASN A 644 12.95 5.32 12.35
N ARG A 645 13.43 6.56 12.48
CA ARG A 645 14.64 6.90 13.25
C ARG A 645 14.41 6.96 14.76
N GLY A 646 13.16 6.91 15.20
CA GLY A 646 12.78 6.95 16.61
C GLY A 646 12.92 8.33 17.25
N TRP A 647 12.85 9.43 16.49
CA TRP A 647 13.00 10.79 17.03
C TRP A 647 11.65 11.35 17.46
N ALA A 648 11.29 11.20 18.73
CA ALA A 648 9.95 11.50 19.26
C ALA A 648 9.51 12.96 19.04
N GLN A 649 10.31 13.93 19.50
CA GLN A 649 10.00 15.37 19.35
C GLN A 649 9.78 15.79 17.88
N LEU A 650 10.61 15.32 16.97
CA LEU A 650 10.48 15.68 15.55
C LEU A 650 9.34 14.92 14.88
N THR A 651 9.06 13.68 15.30
CA THR A 651 7.91 12.90 14.87
C THR A 651 6.61 13.62 15.22
N ASP A 652 6.50 14.16 16.44
CA ASP A 652 5.34 14.95 16.86
C ASP A 652 5.17 16.21 15.99
N LYS A 653 6.22 17.04 15.87
CA LYS A 653 6.20 18.26 15.03
C LYS A 653 5.81 17.98 13.59
N THR A 654 6.39 16.95 12.98
CA THR A 654 6.13 16.59 11.57
C THR A 654 4.74 16.01 11.36
N LEU A 655 4.23 15.20 12.30
CA LEU A 655 2.85 14.71 12.26
C LEU A 655 1.84 15.85 12.42
N ASN A 656 2.08 16.76 13.37
CA ASN A 656 1.26 17.94 13.55
C ASN A 656 1.30 18.82 12.30
N LEU A 657 2.46 19.02 11.66
CA LEU A 657 2.55 19.75 10.41
C LEU A 657 1.80 19.06 9.26
N CYS A 658 1.82 17.73 9.17
CA CYS A 658 0.98 16.99 8.21
C CYS A 658 -0.50 17.29 8.39
N LYS A 659 -0.99 17.26 9.64
CA LYS A 659 -2.39 17.55 9.98
C LYS A 659 -2.75 19.00 9.74
N MET A 660 -1.85 19.93 10.05
CA MET A 660 -2.04 21.35 9.78
C MET A 660 -2.17 21.58 8.27
N ILE A 661 -1.30 21.00 7.44
CA ILE A 661 -1.40 21.08 5.97
C ILE A 661 -2.74 20.50 5.46
N ASP A 662 -3.18 19.34 5.97
CA ASP A 662 -4.44 18.70 5.58
C ASP A 662 -5.67 19.52 5.99
N LYS A 663 -5.74 19.94 7.26
CA LYS A 663 -6.89 20.65 7.83
C LYS A 663 -6.92 22.14 7.51
N ARG A 664 -5.81 22.70 7.03
CA ARG A 664 -5.61 24.13 6.75
C ARG A 664 -5.93 25.01 7.97
N MET A 665 -5.54 24.54 9.16
CA MET A 665 -5.54 25.30 10.42
C MET A 665 -4.27 25.05 11.25
N TRP A 666 -3.87 26.02 12.07
CA TRP A 666 -2.79 25.85 13.04
C TRP A 666 -3.28 25.10 14.28
N GLN A 667 -2.36 24.45 14.99
CA GLN A 667 -2.66 23.74 16.25
C GLN A 667 -3.20 24.63 17.37
N SER A 668 -2.91 25.94 17.32
CA SER A 668 -3.39 26.93 18.30
C SER A 668 -4.86 27.31 18.10
N MET A 669 -5.46 26.95 16.95
CA MET A 669 -6.87 27.20 16.67
C MET A 669 -7.76 26.12 17.30
N CYS A 670 -9.04 26.42 17.50
CA CYS A 670 -9.97 25.51 18.15
C CYS A 670 -10.18 24.22 17.31
N PRO A 671 -10.06 23.01 17.89
CA PRO A 671 -10.21 21.75 17.16
C PRO A 671 -11.56 21.60 16.45
N LEU A 672 -12.60 22.28 16.94
CA LEU A 672 -13.94 22.27 16.33
C LEU A 672 -14.01 22.83 14.91
N ARG A 673 -12.98 23.55 14.43
CA ARG A 673 -12.85 23.98 13.02
C ARG A 673 -12.79 22.82 12.03
N GLN A 674 -12.38 21.64 12.50
CA GLN A 674 -12.34 20.44 11.69
C GLN A 674 -13.75 20.00 11.26
N PHE A 675 -14.78 20.38 12.04
CA PHE A 675 -16.18 20.22 11.66
C PHE A 675 -16.66 21.37 10.76
N LYS A 676 -16.59 21.18 9.44
CA LYS A 676 -16.98 22.20 8.44
C LYS A 676 -18.45 22.65 8.51
N LYS A 677 -19.30 21.93 9.23
CA LYS A 677 -20.72 22.28 9.46
C LYS A 677 -20.93 23.31 10.57
N LEU A 678 -19.90 23.59 11.39
CA LEU A 678 -20.02 24.57 12.48
C LEU A 678 -19.78 25.99 11.93
N PRO A 679 -20.63 26.99 12.27
CA PRO A 679 -20.38 28.36 11.83
C PRO A 679 -19.08 28.93 12.38
N GLU A 680 -18.27 29.57 11.53
CA GLU A 680 -16.98 30.16 11.92
C GLU A 680 -17.10 31.20 13.04
N GLU A 681 -18.22 31.94 13.10
CA GLU A 681 -18.45 32.94 14.14
C GLU A 681 -18.46 32.30 15.54
N VAL A 682 -19.04 31.10 15.66
CA VAL A 682 -19.12 30.35 16.91
C VAL A 682 -17.73 29.89 17.32
N VAL A 683 -16.95 29.33 16.39
CA VAL A 683 -15.56 28.92 16.65
C VAL A 683 -14.71 30.12 17.11
N LYS A 684 -14.77 31.25 16.40
CA LYS A 684 -14.00 32.46 16.74
C LYS A 684 -14.37 32.99 18.13
N LYS A 685 -15.62 32.85 18.56
CA LYS A 685 -16.03 33.19 19.94
C LYS A 685 -15.44 32.25 20.98
N ILE A 686 -15.35 30.96 20.70
CA ILE A 686 -14.69 29.97 21.57
C ILE A 686 -13.20 30.32 21.71
N GLU A 687 -12.52 30.57 20.58
CA GLU A 687 -11.10 30.96 20.55
C GLU A 687 -10.84 32.26 21.32
N LYS A 688 -11.73 33.25 21.20
CA LYS A 688 -11.62 34.53 21.92
C LYS A 688 -11.69 34.36 23.45
N LYS A 689 -12.34 33.31 23.94
CA LYS A 689 -12.43 33.02 25.38
C LYS A 689 -11.17 32.35 25.93
N ASN A 690 -10.32 31.78 25.06
CA ASN A 690 -9.11 31.05 25.41
C ASN A 690 -9.33 30.01 26.53
N PHE A 691 -10.45 29.28 26.46
CA PHE A 691 -10.77 28.20 27.39
C PHE A 691 -10.19 26.88 26.87
N PRO A 692 -9.49 26.09 27.70
CA PRO A 692 -8.92 24.80 27.25
C PRO A 692 -9.99 23.88 26.68
N PHE A 693 -9.71 23.28 25.52
CA PHE A 693 -10.67 22.44 24.80
C PHE A 693 -11.15 21.24 25.64
N GLU A 694 -10.23 20.57 26.34
CA GLU A 694 -10.53 19.38 27.16
C GLU A 694 -11.56 19.64 28.27
N ARG A 695 -11.62 20.88 28.80
CA ARG A 695 -12.60 21.22 29.84
C ARG A 695 -14.03 21.35 29.30
N LEU A 696 -14.22 21.36 27.98
CA LEU A 696 -15.55 21.34 27.39
C LEU A 696 -16.26 19.98 27.56
N TYR A 697 -15.51 18.89 27.81
CA TYR A 697 -16.10 17.58 28.10
C TYR A 697 -16.81 17.54 29.46
N ASP A 698 -16.34 18.32 30.44
CA ASP A 698 -16.92 18.35 31.79
C ASP A 698 -18.22 19.17 31.87
N LEU A 699 -18.49 20.01 30.87
CA LEU A 699 -19.60 20.97 30.88
C LEU A 699 -20.85 20.42 30.21
N ASN A 700 -22.01 20.72 30.79
CA ASN A 700 -23.28 20.39 30.15
C ASN A 700 -23.60 21.34 28.98
N HIS A 701 -24.58 20.96 28.15
CA HIS A 701 -24.95 21.76 26.98
C HIS A 701 -25.42 23.20 27.29
N ASN A 702 -25.95 23.46 28.49
CA ASN A 702 -26.38 24.80 28.90
C ASN A 702 -25.17 25.67 29.28
N GLU A 703 -24.27 25.13 30.10
CA GLU A 703 -23.02 25.76 30.54
C GLU A 703 -22.13 26.12 29.35
N ILE A 704 -21.99 25.22 28.36
CA ILE A 704 -21.26 25.51 27.13
C ILE A 704 -21.89 26.71 26.41
N GLY A 705 -23.21 26.72 26.28
CA GLY A 705 -23.95 27.81 25.63
C GLY A 705 -23.81 29.15 26.35
N GLU A 706 -23.81 29.15 27.69
CA GLU A 706 -23.58 30.33 28.52
C GLU A 706 -22.14 30.83 28.44
N LEU A 707 -21.15 29.92 28.49
CA LEU A 707 -19.73 30.24 28.39
C LEU A 707 -19.41 31.06 27.12
N ILE A 708 -19.98 30.65 25.99
CA ILE A 708 -19.80 31.33 24.70
C ILE A 708 -20.79 32.49 24.47
N ARG A 709 -21.73 32.70 25.40
CA ARG A 709 -22.84 33.68 25.31
C ARG A 709 -23.74 33.45 24.08
N MET A 710 -23.94 32.20 23.70
CA MET A 710 -24.86 31.76 22.64
C MET A 710 -25.59 30.48 23.06
N PRO A 711 -26.57 30.57 23.99
CA PRO A 711 -27.24 29.39 24.56
C PRO A 711 -27.92 28.50 23.51
N LYS A 712 -28.42 29.10 22.41
CA LYS A 712 -29.01 28.36 21.27
C LYS A 712 -28.04 27.35 20.63
N MET A 713 -26.74 27.64 20.65
CA MET A 713 -25.71 26.78 20.04
C MET A 713 -25.11 25.76 21.03
N GLY A 714 -25.43 25.85 22.32
CA GLY A 714 -24.84 24.99 23.36
C GLY A 714 -25.01 23.49 23.09
N LYS A 715 -26.22 23.06 22.70
CA LYS A 715 -26.50 21.66 22.31
C LYS A 715 -25.69 21.20 21.10
N THR A 716 -25.56 22.06 20.09
CA THR A 716 -24.81 21.75 18.88
C THR A 716 -23.32 21.60 19.16
N ILE A 717 -22.75 22.50 19.98
CA ILE A 717 -21.34 22.44 20.38
C ILE A 717 -21.08 21.20 21.23
N HIS A 718 -21.93 20.94 22.23
CA HIS A 718 -21.85 19.75 23.06
C HIS A 718 -21.82 18.47 22.21
N LYS A 719 -22.67 18.38 21.18
CA LYS A 719 -22.65 17.28 20.21
C LYS A 719 -21.29 17.15 19.52
N TYR A 720 -20.74 18.23 18.96
CA TYR A 720 -19.46 18.16 18.24
C TYR A 720 -18.25 17.91 19.15
N VAL A 721 -18.30 18.34 20.41
CA VAL A 721 -17.29 17.98 21.43
C VAL A 721 -17.27 16.46 21.64
N HIS A 722 -18.44 15.82 21.80
CA HIS A 722 -18.52 14.36 21.98
C HIS A 722 -18.37 13.54 20.69
N LEU A 723 -18.46 14.18 19.52
CA LEU A 723 -18.06 13.57 18.25
C LEU A 723 -16.56 13.72 17.98
N PHE A 724 -15.81 14.49 18.78
CA PHE A 724 -14.38 14.61 18.58
C PHE A 724 -13.69 13.35 19.11
N PRO A 725 -12.81 12.69 18.33
CA PRO A 725 -12.20 11.45 18.79
C PRO A 725 -11.36 11.64 20.06
N LYS A 726 -11.64 10.81 21.06
CA LYS A 726 -10.93 10.79 22.34
C LYS A 726 -10.79 9.34 22.81
N LEU A 727 -9.62 8.98 23.33
CA LEU A 727 -9.32 7.63 23.79
C LEU A 727 -8.85 7.68 25.24
N GLU A 728 -9.44 6.84 26.08
CA GLU A 728 -8.94 6.60 27.42
C GLU A 728 -7.94 5.44 27.40
N LEU A 729 -6.81 5.64 28.10
CA LEU A 729 -5.70 4.70 28.13
C LEU A 729 -5.52 4.18 29.55
N SER A 730 -5.41 2.86 29.68
CA SER A 730 -4.97 2.21 30.92
C SER A 730 -3.88 1.19 30.62
N VAL A 731 -2.95 1.04 31.55
CA VAL A 731 -1.76 0.22 31.35
C VAL A 731 -1.59 -0.80 32.47
N HIS A 732 -1.28 -2.03 32.11
CA HIS A 732 -0.83 -3.05 33.03
C HIS A 732 0.62 -3.43 32.70
N LEU A 733 1.50 -3.31 33.70
CA LEU A 733 2.94 -3.50 33.55
C LEU A 733 3.37 -4.85 34.15
N GLN A 734 4.05 -5.66 33.35
CA GLN A 734 4.55 -6.96 33.76
C GLN A 734 6.05 -7.06 33.43
N PRO A 735 6.95 -6.99 34.43
CA PRO A 735 8.38 -7.12 34.17
C PRO A 735 8.73 -8.58 33.82
N ILE A 736 9.23 -8.82 32.61
CA ILE A 736 9.58 -10.15 32.12
C ILE A 736 11.04 -10.47 32.46
N THR A 737 11.92 -9.52 32.19
CA THR A 737 13.35 -9.57 32.57
C THR A 737 13.76 -8.19 33.09
N ARG A 738 15.01 -8.06 33.54
CA ARG A 738 15.56 -6.75 33.93
C ARG A 738 15.59 -5.73 32.80
N SER A 739 15.73 -6.20 31.56
CA SER A 739 15.84 -5.38 30.35
C SER A 739 14.54 -5.29 29.55
N THR A 740 13.51 -6.04 29.92
CA THR A 740 12.30 -6.18 29.11
C THR A 740 11.04 -6.13 29.96
N LEU A 741 10.20 -5.14 29.68
CA LEU A 741 8.89 -4.94 30.28
C LEU A 741 7.81 -5.30 29.26
N LYS A 742 6.85 -6.12 29.66
CA LYS A 742 5.62 -6.33 28.90
C LYS A 742 4.63 -5.26 29.32
N VAL A 743 4.09 -4.54 28.34
CA VAL A 743 3.13 -3.46 28.52
C VAL A 743 1.82 -3.91 27.88
N GLU A 744 0.80 -4.15 28.69
CA GLU A 744 -0.55 -4.40 28.23
C GLU A 744 -1.32 -3.08 28.26
N LEU A 745 -1.45 -2.46 27.09
CA LEU A 745 -2.20 -1.22 26.90
C LEU A 745 -3.64 -1.53 26.55
N THR A 746 -4.58 -1.07 27.39
CA THR A 746 -6.01 -1.12 27.10
C THR A 746 -6.46 0.25 26.62
N ILE A 747 -7.09 0.29 25.44
CA ILE A 747 -7.58 1.50 24.79
C ILE A 747 -9.11 1.45 24.76
N ALA A 748 -9.75 2.43 25.38
CA ALA A 748 -11.20 2.57 25.41
C ALA A 748 -11.63 3.83 24.64
N PRO A 749 -12.46 3.72 23.58
CA PRO A 749 -13.00 4.89 22.89
C PRO A 749 -13.96 5.68 23.78
N ASP A 750 -13.68 6.96 24.01
CA ASP A 750 -14.52 7.91 24.78
C ASP A 750 -15.09 9.01 23.85
N PHE A 751 -15.75 8.59 22.78
CA PHE A 751 -16.44 9.49 21.85
C PHE A 751 -17.57 8.77 21.12
N GLN A 752 -18.53 9.54 20.61
CA GLN A 752 -19.62 9.02 19.81
C GLN A 752 -19.20 8.88 18.35
N TRP A 753 -19.30 7.66 17.81
CA TRP A 753 -19.03 7.42 16.40
C TRP A 753 -20.16 7.98 15.51
N ASP A 754 -19.77 8.63 14.42
CA ASP A 754 -20.64 9.07 13.32
C ASP A 754 -19.91 8.85 12.01
N GLU A 755 -20.42 7.95 11.18
CA GLU A 755 -19.82 7.57 9.88
C GLU A 755 -19.68 8.78 8.94
N LYS A 756 -20.53 9.80 9.06
CA LYS A 756 -20.44 11.02 8.23
C LYS A 756 -19.27 11.92 8.61
N VAL A 757 -18.68 11.70 9.79
CA VAL A 757 -17.57 12.46 10.35
C VAL A 757 -16.28 11.64 10.29
N HIS A 758 -16.35 10.41 10.79
CA HIS A 758 -15.21 9.52 11.01
C HIS A 758 -14.94 8.58 9.83
N GLY A 759 -15.94 8.37 8.95
CA GLY A 759 -15.90 7.34 7.92
C GLY A 759 -16.01 5.93 8.51
N SER A 760 -15.39 4.97 7.85
CA SER A 760 -15.39 3.55 8.27
C SER A 760 -14.35 3.24 9.34
N SER A 761 -13.26 4.01 9.45
CA SER A 761 -12.15 3.73 10.36
C SER A 761 -11.39 4.99 10.75
N GLU A 762 -10.90 5.03 12.00
CA GLU A 762 -10.01 6.08 12.52
C GLU A 762 -8.64 5.49 12.86
N ALA A 763 -7.58 6.19 12.47
CA ALA A 763 -6.20 5.72 12.60
C ALA A 763 -5.48 6.49 13.72
N PHE A 764 -4.74 5.74 14.54
CA PHE A 764 -3.95 6.28 15.66
C PHE A 764 -2.54 5.70 15.67
N TRP A 765 -1.57 6.53 16.07
CA TRP A 765 -0.20 6.13 16.35
C TRP A 765 -0.05 5.93 17.85
N ILE A 766 0.48 4.77 18.26
CA ILE A 766 0.83 4.47 19.65
C ILE A 766 2.35 4.55 19.75
N LEU A 767 2.85 5.57 20.45
CA LEU A 767 4.26 5.85 20.61
C LEU A 767 4.63 5.63 22.09
N VAL A 768 5.62 4.77 22.34
CA VAL A 768 6.20 4.61 23.69
C VAL A 768 7.50 5.40 23.71
N GLU A 769 7.52 6.45 24.52
CA GLU A 769 8.60 7.42 24.58
C GLU A 769 9.34 7.31 25.92
N ASP A 770 10.61 7.71 25.91
CA ASP A 770 11.46 7.79 27.09
C ASP A 770 11.08 8.96 28.01
N VAL A 771 11.85 9.12 29.08
CA VAL A 771 11.61 10.12 30.13
C VAL A 771 11.59 11.54 29.56
N ASP A 772 12.51 11.79 28.64
CA ASP A 772 12.71 13.12 28.04
C ASP A 772 11.83 13.32 26.79
N SER A 773 11.07 12.28 26.39
CA SER A 773 10.28 12.27 25.16
C SER A 773 11.14 12.59 23.93
N GLU A 774 12.38 12.11 23.89
CA GLU A 774 13.33 12.30 22.79
C GLU A 774 13.39 11.06 21.88
N VAL A 775 13.33 9.87 22.48
CA VAL A 775 13.46 8.59 21.79
C VAL A 775 12.17 7.79 21.86
N ILE A 776 11.69 7.34 20.71
CA ILE A 776 10.63 6.33 20.61
C ILE A 776 11.29 4.97 20.86
N LEU A 777 10.99 4.39 22.01
CA LEU A 777 11.87 3.47 22.71
C LEU A 777 12.05 2.08 22.10
N HIS A 778 13.30 1.63 22.25
CA HIS A 778 13.72 0.27 22.58
C HIS A 778 14.36 0.33 23.99
N PRO A 779 14.06 -0.59 24.93
CA PRO A 779 14.44 -0.42 26.35
C PRO A 779 15.96 -0.36 26.58
N HIS A 780 16.39 0.55 27.47
CA HIS A 780 17.79 0.75 27.87
C HIS A 780 17.94 0.83 29.40
N GLU A 781 19.09 0.39 29.92
CA GLU A 781 19.55 0.64 31.30
C GLU A 781 20.30 1.99 31.36
N PRO A 782 20.21 2.81 32.43
CA PRO A 782 19.60 2.56 33.75
C PRO A 782 18.06 2.71 33.79
N LEU A 783 17.42 2.17 34.84
CA LEU A 783 15.96 2.22 35.00
C LEU A 783 15.48 3.69 35.10
N PRO A 784 14.65 4.14 34.15
CA PRO A 784 14.14 5.50 34.17
C PRO A 784 13.01 5.67 35.21
N PRO A 785 12.68 6.91 35.63
CA PRO A 785 11.54 7.16 36.53
C PRO A 785 10.19 6.77 35.92
N GLN A 786 10.03 6.96 34.60
CA GLN A 786 8.79 6.69 33.88
C GLN A 786 9.02 6.62 32.38
N TYR A 787 8.07 6.04 31.67
CA TYR A 787 7.89 6.21 30.23
C TYR A 787 6.60 6.98 29.94
N PHE A 788 6.43 7.41 28.70
CA PHE A 788 5.16 7.98 28.23
C PHE A 788 4.60 7.13 27.11
N ILE A 789 3.33 6.76 27.22
CA ILE A 789 2.58 6.19 26.11
C ILE A 789 1.73 7.31 25.52
N ARG A 790 2.08 7.76 24.31
CA ARG A 790 1.33 8.76 23.57
C ARG A 790 0.50 8.08 22.49
N VAL A 791 -0.81 8.32 22.50
CA VAL A 791 -1.72 7.88 21.44
C VAL A 791 -2.24 9.11 20.70
N VAL A 792 -1.83 9.27 19.45
CA VAL A 792 -2.15 10.44 18.63
C VAL A 792 -2.94 10.01 17.41
N SER A 793 -4.03 10.72 17.07
CA SER A 793 -4.71 10.49 15.79
C SER A 793 -3.76 10.74 14.61
N ASP A 794 -3.89 9.99 13.52
CA ASP A 794 -3.15 10.24 12.29
C ASP A 794 -3.67 11.46 11.52
N ARG A 795 -4.97 11.77 11.65
CA ARG A 795 -5.67 12.80 10.85
C ARG A 795 -6.20 13.96 11.64
N TRP A 796 -6.62 13.74 12.89
CA TRP A 796 -7.22 14.78 13.72
C TRP A 796 -6.15 15.62 14.40
N LEU A 797 -6.24 16.94 14.22
CA LEU A 797 -5.38 17.92 14.89
C LEU A 797 -5.85 18.11 16.33
N SER A 798 -4.90 18.22 17.26
CA SER A 798 -5.15 18.32 18.70
C SER A 798 -5.94 17.13 19.29
N CYS A 799 -5.82 15.96 18.67
CA CYS A 799 -6.39 14.70 19.15
C CYS A 799 -5.24 13.79 19.60
N GLU A 800 -4.97 13.83 20.91
CA GLU A 800 -3.89 13.12 21.56
C GLU A 800 -4.28 12.74 22.98
N THR A 801 -3.77 11.60 23.45
CA THR A 801 -3.81 11.24 24.87
C THR A 801 -2.45 10.70 25.28
N GLN A 802 -1.86 11.28 26.33
CA GLN A 802 -0.57 10.88 26.87
C GLN A 802 -0.76 10.27 28.26
N LEU A 803 -0.30 9.03 28.43
CA LEU A 803 -0.34 8.29 29.68
C LEU A 803 1.08 8.15 30.26
N PRO A 804 1.40 8.76 31.40
CA PRO A 804 2.65 8.52 32.10
C PRO A 804 2.65 7.13 32.74
N VAL A 805 3.70 6.37 32.48
CA VAL A 805 3.91 5.00 32.96
C VAL A 805 5.03 5.03 33.99
N SER A 806 4.67 5.22 35.26
CA SER A 806 5.66 5.35 36.35
C SER A 806 6.29 4.02 36.74
N PHE A 807 7.61 4.02 36.92
CA PHE A 807 8.39 2.88 37.41
C PHE A 807 8.76 2.98 38.89
N ARG A 808 8.21 3.96 39.63
CA ARG A 808 8.50 4.18 41.06
C ARG A 808 8.29 2.93 41.93
N HIS A 809 7.27 2.13 41.59
CA HIS A 809 6.92 0.90 42.31
C HIS A 809 7.23 -0.36 41.49
N LEU A 810 8.00 -0.22 40.40
CA LEU A 810 8.36 -1.35 39.55
C LEU A 810 9.46 -2.17 40.22
N ILE A 811 9.13 -3.41 40.56
CA ILE A 811 10.09 -4.39 41.08
C ILE A 811 10.63 -5.17 39.89
N LEU A 812 11.89 -4.94 39.54
CA LEU A 812 12.56 -5.72 38.51
C LEU A 812 12.93 -7.11 39.05
N PRO A 813 12.80 -8.17 38.23
CA PRO A 813 13.33 -9.49 38.56
C PRO A 813 14.83 -9.44 38.90
N GLU A 814 15.28 -10.43 39.65
CA GLU A 814 16.71 -10.65 39.85
C GLU A 814 17.41 -10.92 38.52
N LYS A 815 18.71 -10.61 38.45
CA LYS A 815 19.50 -10.95 37.27
C LYS A 815 19.63 -12.45 37.23
N TYR A 816 19.24 -13.06 36.11
CA TYR A 816 19.32 -14.50 35.97
C TYR A 816 20.78 -15.00 36.12
N PRO A 817 20.99 -16.17 36.74
CA PRO A 817 22.33 -16.73 36.89
C PRO A 817 22.92 -17.11 35.52
N PRO A 818 24.25 -17.15 35.39
CA PRO A 818 24.87 -17.65 34.18
C PRO A 818 24.44 -19.11 33.91
N PRO A 819 24.32 -19.50 32.64
CA PRO A 819 24.03 -20.88 32.26
C PRO A 819 25.16 -21.82 32.69
N THR A 820 24.84 -23.09 32.88
CA THR A 820 25.84 -24.14 33.09
C THR A 820 26.76 -24.22 31.87
N GLU A 821 28.07 -24.12 32.11
CA GLU A 821 29.06 -24.26 31.03
C GLU A 821 29.02 -25.66 30.45
N LEU A 822 29.11 -25.75 29.12
CA LEU A 822 29.31 -27.01 28.43
C LEU A 822 30.79 -27.39 28.55
N LEU A 823 31.07 -28.42 29.33
CA LEU A 823 32.42 -28.92 29.53
C LEU A 823 32.88 -29.67 28.27
N ASP A 824 34.14 -29.45 27.88
CA ASP A 824 34.78 -30.20 26.79
C ASP A 824 35.18 -31.59 27.26
N LEU A 825 34.17 -32.43 27.48
CA LEU A 825 34.32 -33.81 27.90
C LEU A 825 34.63 -34.69 26.69
N GLN A 826 35.40 -35.74 26.92
CA GLN A 826 35.56 -36.79 25.91
C GLN A 826 34.17 -37.38 25.58
N PRO A 827 33.77 -37.40 24.29
CA PRO A 827 32.45 -37.89 23.90
C PRO A 827 32.18 -39.30 24.44
N LEU A 828 31.04 -39.47 25.09
CA LEU A 828 30.73 -40.72 25.78
C LEU A 828 30.31 -41.80 24.78
N PRO A 829 30.99 -42.96 24.72
CA PRO A 829 30.57 -44.05 23.84
C PRO A 829 29.32 -44.74 24.39
N VAL A 830 28.53 -45.35 23.49
CA VAL A 830 27.32 -46.11 23.87
C VAL A 830 27.63 -47.23 24.88
N SER A 831 28.83 -47.83 24.81
CA SER A 831 29.32 -48.85 25.75
C SER A 831 29.42 -48.38 27.21
N ALA A 832 29.29 -47.07 27.48
CA ALA A 832 29.21 -46.55 28.83
C ALA A 832 27.95 -46.99 29.60
N LEU A 833 26.92 -47.49 28.90
CA LEU A 833 25.70 -48.03 29.50
C LEU A 833 25.93 -49.34 30.28
N ARG A 834 26.98 -50.10 29.94
CA ARG A 834 27.39 -51.37 30.58
C ARG A 834 26.28 -52.42 30.62
N ASN A 835 25.43 -52.43 29.60
CA ASN A 835 24.35 -53.40 29.43
C ASN A 835 24.11 -53.59 27.94
N SER A 836 24.44 -54.77 27.43
CA SER A 836 24.36 -55.08 26.00
C SER A 836 22.95 -54.92 25.42
N ALA A 837 21.91 -55.20 26.22
CA ALA A 837 20.52 -55.00 25.78
C ALA A 837 20.21 -53.50 25.59
N PHE A 838 20.75 -52.63 26.44
CA PHE A 838 20.55 -51.17 26.31
C PHE A 838 21.41 -50.57 25.20
N GLU A 839 22.64 -51.05 25.05
CA GLU A 839 23.56 -50.63 23.99
C GLU A 839 22.98 -50.91 22.60
N SER A 840 22.29 -52.04 22.44
CA SER A 840 21.61 -52.43 21.20
C SER A 840 20.52 -51.46 20.72
N LEU A 841 20.05 -50.54 21.58
CA LEU A 841 19.07 -49.50 21.21
C LEU A 841 19.70 -48.34 20.43
N TYR A 842 21.01 -48.09 20.63
CA TYR A 842 21.68 -46.87 20.16
C TYR A 842 22.88 -47.13 19.26
N GLN A 843 23.55 -48.29 19.39
CA GLN A 843 24.82 -48.59 18.70
C GLN A 843 24.77 -48.39 17.18
N ASP A 844 23.63 -48.70 16.55
CA ASP A 844 23.44 -48.58 15.09
C ASP A 844 22.97 -47.18 14.66
N LYS A 845 22.57 -46.32 15.62
CA LYS A 845 22.10 -44.95 15.36
C LYS A 845 23.25 -43.95 15.42
N PHE A 846 24.12 -44.07 16.43
CA PHE A 846 25.29 -43.20 16.59
C PHE A 846 26.34 -43.85 17.50
N PRO A 847 27.64 -43.57 17.27
CA PRO A 847 28.73 -44.17 18.05
C PRO A 847 28.97 -43.50 19.42
N PHE A 848 28.69 -42.20 19.53
CA PHE A 848 28.91 -41.39 20.74
C PHE A 848 27.68 -40.53 21.04
N PHE A 849 27.43 -40.32 22.33
CA PHE A 849 26.46 -39.33 22.79
C PHE A 849 26.99 -37.92 22.55
N ASN A 850 26.08 -36.96 22.34
CA ASN A 850 26.47 -35.57 22.14
C ASN A 850 27.06 -34.95 23.43
N PRO A 851 27.69 -33.76 23.37
CA PRO A 851 28.34 -33.16 24.54
C PRO A 851 27.39 -32.93 25.73
N ILE A 852 26.15 -32.51 25.46
CA ILE A 852 25.12 -32.28 26.50
C ILE A 852 24.78 -33.61 27.18
N GLN A 853 24.46 -34.64 26.39
CA GLN A 853 24.16 -35.98 26.87
C GLN A 853 25.33 -36.56 27.68
N THR A 854 26.57 -36.37 27.20
CA THR A 854 27.79 -36.79 27.89
C THR A 854 27.93 -36.14 29.27
N GLN A 855 27.71 -34.82 29.36
CA GLN A 855 27.83 -34.09 30.62
C GLN A 855 26.73 -34.45 31.63
N VAL A 856 25.49 -34.68 31.18
CA VAL A 856 24.38 -35.04 32.08
C VAL A 856 24.34 -36.53 32.41
N PHE A 857 25.01 -37.39 31.64
CA PHE A 857 24.91 -38.85 31.74
C PHE A 857 25.16 -39.36 33.16
N ASN A 858 26.23 -38.92 33.81
CA ASN A 858 26.60 -39.45 35.12
C ASN A 858 25.50 -39.17 36.17
N THR A 859 24.95 -37.95 36.17
CA THR A 859 23.87 -37.58 37.11
C THR A 859 22.56 -38.29 36.76
N VAL A 860 22.21 -38.41 35.48
CA VAL A 860 20.93 -39.01 35.09
C VAL A 860 20.95 -40.55 35.21
N TYR A 861 22.03 -41.19 34.77
CA TYR A 861 22.13 -42.65 34.69
C TYR A 861 22.73 -43.28 35.95
N ASN A 862 23.68 -42.62 36.63
CA ASN A 862 24.37 -43.18 37.81
C ASN A 862 23.87 -42.64 39.16
N SER A 863 23.07 -41.57 39.21
CA SER A 863 22.42 -41.07 40.45
C SER A 863 20.88 -41.16 40.40
N ASP A 864 20.24 -41.08 41.58
CA ASP A 864 18.78 -41.09 41.75
C ASP A 864 18.17 -39.70 42.00
N ASP A 865 18.99 -38.66 41.92
CA ASP A 865 18.54 -37.30 42.19
C ASP A 865 17.52 -36.85 41.13
N ASN A 866 16.66 -35.91 41.53
CA ASN A 866 15.84 -35.18 40.57
C ASN A 866 16.76 -34.34 39.69
N VAL A 867 16.53 -34.35 38.37
CA VAL A 867 17.40 -33.68 37.40
C VAL A 867 16.60 -32.69 36.57
N PHE A 868 17.15 -31.49 36.39
CA PHE A 868 16.67 -30.54 35.39
C PHE A 868 17.68 -30.45 34.24
N VAL A 869 17.20 -30.57 33.00
CA VAL A 869 17.99 -30.37 31.78
C VAL A 869 17.33 -29.33 30.89
N GLY A 870 17.82 -28.11 30.94
CA GLY A 870 17.47 -27.00 30.04
C GLY A 870 18.46 -26.94 28.89
N ALA A 871 18.02 -27.25 27.67
CA ALA A 871 18.84 -27.18 26.47
C ALA A 871 17.98 -26.83 25.25
N PRO A 872 18.53 -26.15 24.22
CA PRO A 872 17.73 -25.78 23.06
C PRO A 872 17.11 -27.01 22.38
N THR A 873 15.94 -26.85 21.76
CA THR A 873 15.28 -27.91 21.01
C THR A 873 16.20 -28.42 19.90
N GLY A 874 16.30 -29.75 19.77
CA GLY A 874 17.28 -30.42 18.90
C GLY A 874 18.58 -30.83 19.58
N SER A 875 18.76 -30.58 20.88
CA SER A 875 19.91 -31.08 21.66
C SER A 875 19.78 -32.54 22.13
N GLY A 876 18.73 -33.26 21.73
CA GLY A 876 18.54 -34.67 22.08
C GLY A 876 18.16 -34.91 23.54
N LYS A 877 17.37 -34.01 24.15
CA LYS A 877 16.90 -34.09 25.55
C LYS A 877 16.13 -35.37 25.85
N THR A 878 15.37 -35.89 24.88
CA THR A 878 14.58 -37.11 25.03
C THR A 878 15.46 -38.32 25.37
N ILE A 879 16.70 -38.39 24.86
CA ILE A 879 17.66 -39.43 25.23
C ILE A 879 18.08 -39.28 26.70
N CYS A 880 18.15 -38.07 27.24
CA CYS A 880 18.37 -37.87 28.67
C CYS A 880 17.20 -38.43 29.50
N ALA A 881 15.95 -38.29 29.05
CA ALA A 881 14.82 -38.99 29.67
C ALA A 881 14.98 -40.52 29.57
N GLU A 882 15.44 -41.03 28.43
CA GLU A 882 15.70 -42.46 28.24
C GLU A 882 16.77 -43.00 29.22
N PHE A 883 17.83 -42.24 29.51
CA PHE A 883 18.80 -42.62 30.55
C PHE A 883 18.14 -42.84 31.92
N ALA A 884 17.18 -41.98 32.29
CA ALA A 884 16.46 -42.12 33.56
C ALA A 884 15.56 -43.36 33.56
N ILE A 885 14.92 -43.68 32.43
CA ILE A 885 14.11 -44.89 32.25
C ILE A 885 14.97 -46.14 32.37
N LEU A 886 16.12 -46.17 31.68
CA LEU A 886 17.03 -47.32 31.74
C LEU A 886 17.56 -47.54 33.16
N ARG A 887 17.90 -46.47 33.89
CA ARG A 887 18.25 -46.58 35.31
C ARG A 887 17.11 -47.16 36.15
N MET A 888 15.88 -46.67 35.97
CA MET A 888 14.70 -47.21 36.67
C MET A 888 14.54 -48.71 36.41
N LEU A 889 14.72 -49.16 35.17
CA LEU A 889 14.62 -50.57 34.79
C LEU A 889 15.73 -51.44 35.39
N LEU A 890 16.93 -50.89 35.62
CA LEU A 890 18.02 -51.57 36.35
C LEU A 890 17.68 -51.78 37.82
N GLN A 891 17.04 -50.78 38.45
CA GLN A 891 16.67 -50.84 39.86
C GLN A 891 15.45 -51.72 40.13
N ASN A 892 14.43 -51.60 39.28
CA ASN A 892 13.22 -52.38 39.36
C ASN A 892 12.70 -52.67 37.96
N SER A 893 12.73 -53.96 37.59
CA SER A 893 12.29 -54.44 36.30
C SER A 893 10.79 -54.21 36.04
N GLU A 894 9.97 -54.11 37.10
CA GLU A 894 8.54 -53.75 37.06
C GLU A 894 8.31 -52.28 37.48
N GLY A 895 9.36 -51.46 37.48
CA GLY A 895 9.28 -50.04 37.75
C GLY A 895 8.33 -49.33 36.79
N ARG A 896 7.70 -48.26 37.28
CA ARG A 896 6.72 -47.48 36.53
C ARG A 896 7.17 -46.05 36.29
N CYS A 897 7.30 -45.68 35.02
CA CYS A 897 7.62 -44.35 34.53
C CYS A 897 6.37 -43.69 33.96
N VAL A 898 6.14 -42.43 34.30
CA VAL A 898 5.13 -41.58 33.66
C VAL A 898 5.87 -40.46 32.95
N TYR A 899 5.71 -40.37 31.64
CA TYR A 899 6.26 -39.32 30.79
C TYR A 899 5.14 -38.39 30.33
N ILE A 900 5.32 -37.11 30.62
CA ILE A 900 4.39 -36.05 30.28
C ILE A 900 4.99 -35.19 29.19
N THR A 901 4.22 -34.94 28.15
CA THR A 901 4.52 -33.89 27.16
C THR A 901 3.30 -33.00 26.94
N PRO A 902 3.44 -31.67 26.85
CA PRO A 902 2.31 -30.76 26.73
C PRO A 902 1.53 -30.86 25.41
N MET A 903 2.10 -31.51 24.39
CA MET A 903 1.50 -31.61 23.06
C MET A 903 1.14 -33.06 22.72
N GLU A 904 -0.10 -33.31 22.31
CA GLU A 904 -0.57 -34.64 21.92
C GLU A 904 0.23 -35.21 20.74
N ALA A 905 0.54 -34.40 19.73
CA ALA A 905 1.34 -34.84 18.59
C ALA A 905 2.76 -35.29 19.00
N LEU A 906 3.35 -34.64 20.01
CA LEU A 906 4.64 -35.08 20.55
C LEU A 906 4.49 -36.38 21.35
N ALA A 907 3.38 -36.56 22.06
CA ALA A 907 3.07 -37.79 22.79
C ALA A 907 2.98 -38.98 21.84
N GLU A 908 2.30 -38.84 20.70
CA GLU A 908 2.20 -39.86 19.66
C GLU A 908 3.56 -40.18 19.04
N GLN A 909 4.36 -39.15 18.71
CA GLN A 909 5.70 -39.33 18.15
C GLN A 909 6.62 -40.10 19.12
N VAL A 910 6.64 -39.70 20.40
CA VAL A 910 7.43 -40.38 21.43
C VAL A 910 6.91 -41.79 21.68
N PHE A 911 5.60 -42.01 21.64
CA PHE A 911 5.01 -43.34 21.79
C PHE A 911 5.51 -44.30 20.71
N LEU A 912 5.53 -43.89 19.44
CA LEU A 912 6.02 -44.75 18.36
C LEU A 912 7.50 -45.12 18.54
N ASP A 913 8.38 -44.15 18.83
CA ASP A 913 9.81 -44.41 19.03
C ASP A 913 10.07 -45.28 20.28
N TRP A 914 9.37 -44.99 21.38
CA TRP A 914 9.54 -45.74 22.63
C TRP A 914 8.89 -47.12 22.60
N TYR A 915 7.83 -47.31 21.82
CA TYR A 915 7.25 -48.63 21.58
C TYR A 915 8.27 -49.55 20.92
N GLU A 916 8.93 -49.09 19.85
CA GLU A 916 10.00 -49.86 19.18
C GLU A 916 11.18 -50.12 20.15
N LYS A 917 11.67 -49.09 20.84
CA LYS A 917 12.83 -49.21 21.73
C LYS A 917 12.58 -50.08 22.96
N PHE A 918 11.53 -49.80 23.73
CA PHE A 918 11.34 -50.42 25.04
C PHE A 918 10.41 -51.62 25.00
N GLN A 919 9.40 -51.65 24.12
CA GLN A 919 8.49 -52.78 24.04
C GLN A 919 8.99 -53.89 23.13
N GLU A 920 9.45 -53.59 21.92
CA GLU A 920 9.90 -54.62 21.00
C GLU A 920 11.29 -55.17 21.39
N ARG A 921 12.25 -54.30 21.73
CA ARG A 921 13.64 -54.73 22.02
C ARG A 921 13.89 -55.09 23.49
N LEU A 922 13.25 -54.42 24.45
CA LEU A 922 13.44 -54.67 25.90
C LEU A 922 12.25 -55.38 26.58
N ASN A 923 11.18 -55.70 25.85
CA ASN A 923 9.97 -56.36 26.35
C ASN A 923 9.33 -55.67 27.57
N LYS A 924 9.35 -54.34 27.61
CA LYS A 924 8.68 -53.50 28.63
C LYS A 924 7.43 -52.87 28.05
N LYS A 925 6.33 -52.87 28.81
CA LYS A 925 5.03 -52.39 28.30
C LYS A 925 5.02 -50.87 28.21
N VAL A 926 4.86 -50.35 26.99
CA VAL A 926 4.72 -48.92 26.69
C VAL A 926 3.27 -48.64 26.34
N VAL A 927 2.66 -47.66 27.00
CA VAL A 927 1.24 -47.32 26.81
C VAL A 927 1.08 -45.81 26.63
N LEU A 928 0.17 -45.43 25.74
CA LEU A 928 -0.26 -44.04 25.53
C LEU A 928 -1.66 -43.87 26.13
N LEU A 929 -1.87 -42.83 26.94
CA LEU A 929 -3.18 -42.55 27.51
C LEU A 929 -4.15 -41.98 26.47
N THR A 930 -5.39 -42.43 26.55
CA THR A 930 -6.45 -42.15 25.57
C THR A 930 -7.34 -40.97 25.97
N GLY A 931 -7.42 -40.67 27.27
CA GLY A 931 -8.35 -39.69 27.84
C GLY A 931 -9.60 -40.34 28.45
N GLU A 932 -9.87 -41.62 28.17
CA GLU A 932 -10.94 -42.38 28.80
C GLU A 932 -10.48 -42.94 30.15
N THR A 933 -11.06 -42.44 31.25
CA THR A 933 -10.58 -42.75 32.61
C THR A 933 -10.56 -44.25 32.94
N SER A 934 -11.56 -45.03 32.48
CA SER A 934 -11.64 -46.45 32.80
C SER A 934 -10.58 -47.28 32.07
N THR A 935 -10.33 -46.95 30.80
CA THR A 935 -9.31 -47.54 29.94
C THR A 935 -7.92 -47.15 30.42
N ASP A 936 -7.71 -45.87 30.72
CA ASP A 936 -6.44 -45.32 31.16
C ASP A 936 -5.99 -45.89 32.51
N LEU A 937 -6.92 -46.19 33.43
CA LEU A 937 -6.59 -46.89 34.68
C LEU A 937 -6.08 -48.33 34.46
N LYS A 938 -6.61 -49.02 33.44
CA LYS A 938 -6.13 -50.36 33.05
C LYS A 938 -4.76 -50.26 32.37
N LEU A 939 -4.56 -49.27 31.50
CA LEU A 939 -3.27 -49.01 30.85
C LEU A 939 -2.20 -48.68 31.89
N LEU A 940 -2.49 -47.78 32.82
CA LEU A 940 -1.60 -47.44 33.92
C LEU A 940 -1.22 -48.66 34.75
N GLY A 941 -2.17 -49.55 35.04
CA GLY A 941 -1.93 -50.78 35.81
C GLY A 941 -1.01 -51.79 35.14
N LYS A 942 -0.91 -51.79 33.80
CA LYS A 942 -0.11 -52.74 33.00
C LYS A 942 1.20 -52.16 32.46
N GLY A 943 1.26 -50.85 32.26
CA GLY A 943 2.41 -50.18 31.64
C GLY A 943 3.61 -50.04 32.60
N ASN A 944 4.80 -50.25 32.06
CA ASN A 944 6.05 -49.81 32.67
C ASN A 944 6.35 -48.35 32.29
N ILE A 945 6.02 -47.94 31.05
CA ILE A 945 6.20 -46.56 30.57
C ILE A 945 4.84 -46.04 30.11
N ILE A 946 4.35 -44.99 30.77
CA ILE A 946 3.06 -44.36 30.49
C ILE A 946 3.31 -42.98 29.90
N ILE A 947 2.92 -42.80 28.64
CA ILE A 947 3.00 -41.52 27.94
C ILE A 947 1.63 -40.83 28.04
N SER A 948 1.63 -39.56 28.40
CA SER A 948 0.41 -38.79 28.60
C SER A 948 0.61 -37.30 28.32
N THR A 949 -0.49 -36.63 28.02
CA THR A 949 -0.58 -35.17 28.11
C THR A 949 -0.95 -34.72 29.54
N PRO A 950 -0.78 -33.42 29.86
CA PRO A 950 -1.04 -32.91 31.20
C PRO A 950 -2.48 -33.13 31.66
N GLU A 951 -3.45 -32.92 30.78
CA GLU A 951 -4.89 -33.00 31.09
C GLU A 951 -5.32 -34.44 31.39
N LYS A 952 -4.85 -35.39 30.55
CA LYS A 952 -5.13 -36.82 30.74
C LYS A 952 -4.56 -37.31 32.07
N TRP A 953 -3.34 -36.90 32.40
CA TRP A 953 -2.72 -37.26 33.67
C TRP A 953 -3.35 -36.56 34.87
N ASP A 954 -3.83 -35.32 34.71
CA ASP A 954 -4.51 -34.58 35.77
C ASP A 954 -5.77 -35.32 36.25
N ILE A 955 -6.62 -35.78 35.32
CA ILE A 955 -7.84 -36.54 35.63
C ILE A 955 -7.52 -37.83 36.42
N LEU A 956 -6.40 -38.49 36.10
CA LEU A 956 -5.94 -39.68 36.81
C LEU A 956 -5.35 -39.37 38.20
N SER A 957 -4.52 -38.34 38.28
CA SER A 957 -3.77 -38.03 39.50
C SER A 957 -4.58 -37.25 40.54
N ARG A 958 -5.71 -36.59 40.18
CA ARG A 958 -6.63 -35.96 41.16
C ARG A 958 -7.12 -36.91 42.26
N ARG A 959 -7.33 -38.20 41.93
CA ARG A 959 -7.79 -39.25 42.87
C ARG A 959 -6.64 -40.17 43.33
N TRP A 960 -5.42 -39.65 43.42
CA TRP A 960 -4.22 -40.43 43.74
C TRP A 960 -4.34 -41.19 45.07
N LYS A 961 -5.04 -40.64 46.09
CA LYS A 961 -5.25 -41.30 47.38
C LYS A 961 -5.98 -42.64 47.26
N GLN A 962 -6.97 -42.75 46.36
CA GLN A 962 -7.67 -44.01 46.10
C GLN A 962 -6.93 -44.91 45.10
N ARG A 963 -5.95 -44.38 44.37
CA ARG A 963 -5.30 -45.04 43.22
C ARG A 963 -3.85 -45.41 43.55
N LYS A 964 -3.63 -46.62 44.05
CA LYS A 964 -2.28 -47.17 44.34
C LYS A 964 -1.34 -47.10 43.14
N ASN A 965 -1.87 -47.30 41.93
CA ASN A 965 -1.10 -47.23 40.69
C ASN A 965 -0.50 -45.84 40.39
N VAL A 966 -1.04 -44.76 40.97
CA VAL A 966 -0.49 -43.41 40.88
C VAL A 966 0.55 -43.16 41.98
N GLN A 967 0.34 -43.72 43.17
CA GLN A 967 1.29 -43.64 44.29
C GLN A 967 2.58 -44.41 44.01
N ASN A 968 2.49 -45.56 43.33
CA ASN A 968 3.61 -46.46 43.09
C ASN A 968 4.47 -46.09 41.86
N VAL A 969 4.37 -44.86 41.35
CA VAL A 969 5.22 -44.39 40.25
C VAL A 969 6.65 -44.22 40.75
N ASN A 970 7.62 -44.77 40.01
CA ASN A 970 9.05 -44.68 40.33
C ASN A 970 9.68 -43.40 39.76
N LEU A 971 9.32 -43.09 38.52
CA LEU A 971 9.94 -42.04 37.72
C LEU A 971 8.85 -41.19 37.07
N PHE A 972 8.95 -39.89 37.23
CA PHE A 972 8.07 -38.90 36.61
C PHE A 972 8.91 -37.98 35.73
N ILE A 973 8.71 -38.07 34.41
CA ILE A 973 9.43 -37.28 33.42
C ILE A 973 8.48 -36.23 32.86
N VAL A 974 8.94 -34.99 32.80
CA VAL A 974 8.19 -33.89 32.24
C VAL A 974 9.02 -33.28 31.13
N ASP A 975 8.56 -33.43 29.89
CA ASP A 975 9.21 -32.83 28.74
C ASP A 975 8.64 -31.45 28.43
N GLU A 976 9.46 -30.62 27.80
CA GLU A 976 9.18 -29.24 27.46
C GLU A 976 8.50 -28.43 28.57
N VAL A 977 9.01 -28.54 29.81
CA VAL A 977 8.43 -27.86 31.00
C VAL A 977 8.40 -26.33 30.87
N HIS A 978 9.22 -25.72 30.00
CA HIS A 978 9.13 -24.29 29.71
C HIS A 978 7.74 -23.83 29.21
N LEU A 979 6.90 -24.76 28.72
CA LEU A 979 5.52 -24.48 28.31
C LEU A 979 4.56 -24.23 29.48
N ILE A 980 5.02 -24.27 30.74
CA ILE A 980 4.24 -23.81 31.90
C ILE A 980 3.77 -22.34 31.77
N GLY A 981 4.49 -21.51 31.00
CA GLY A 981 4.11 -20.12 30.74
C GLY A 981 3.09 -19.94 29.61
N GLY A 982 2.68 -21.02 28.93
CA GLY A 982 1.69 -21.00 27.85
C GLY A 982 0.25 -21.19 28.33
N GLU A 983 -0.71 -21.20 27.40
CA GLU A 983 -2.15 -21.29 27.71
C GLU A 983 -2.53 -22.55 28.51
N ASN A 984 -2.01 -23.73 28.13
CA ASN A 984 -2.25 -25.00 28.84
C ASN A 984 -1.23 -25.26 29.98
N GLY A 985 -0.33 -24.31 30.22
CA GLY A 985 0.72 -24.40 31.22
C GLY A 985 0.26 -24.61 32.66
N PRO A 986 -0.85 -23.99 33.13
CA PRO A 986 -1.32 -24.16 34.50
C PRO A 986 -1.63 -25.62 34.87
N VAL A 987 -2.15 -26.41 33.92
CA VAL A 987 -2.44 -27.84 34.17
C VAL A 987 -1.15 -28.62 34.38
N LEU A 988 -0.13 -28.35 33.54
CA LEU A 988 1.21 -28.92 33.67
C LEU A 988 1.84 -28.59 35.03
N GLU A 989 1.75 -27.34 35.47
CA GLU A 989 2.23 -26.91 36.78
C GLU A 989 1.52 -27.66 37.93
N VAL A 990 0.20 -27.80 37.84
CA VAL A 990 -0.60 -28.49 38.86
C VAL A 990 -0.20 -29.96 38.98
N ILE A 991 -0.03 -30.69 37.87
CA ILE A 991 0.33 -32.10 37.93
C ILE A 991 1.75 -32.33 38.45
N CYS A 992 2.72 -31.49 38.07
CA CYS A 992 4.09 -31.57 38.56
C CYS A 992 4.17 -31.29 40.07
N SER A 993 3.49 -30.24 40.53
CA SER A 993 3.36 -29.90 41.95
C SER A 993 2.70 -31.04 42.72
N ARG A 994 1.66 -31.65 42.15
CA ARG A 994 0.98 -32.80 42.74
C ARG A 994 1.90 -34.01 42.85
N MET A 995 2.69 -34.34 41.83
CA MET A 995 3.62 -35.47 41.89
C MET A 995 4.69 -35.27 42.98
N ARG A 996 5.21 -34.05 43.12
CA ARG A 996 6.12 -33.69 44.23
C ARG A 996 5.43 -33.83 45.60
N TYR A 997 4.17 -33.38 45.70
CA TYR A 997 3.38 -33.53 46.93
C TYR A 997 3.07 -35.00 47.27
N ILE A 998 2.76 -35.83 46.26
CA ILE A 998 2.56 -37.27 46.46
C ILE A 998 3.86 -37.89 46.99
N SER A 999 4.99 -37.58 46.35
CA SER A 999 6.30 -38.08 46.74
C SER A 999 6.68 -37.75 48.19
N SER A 1000 6.25 -36.61 48.73
CA SER A 1000 6.53 -36.24 50.12
C SER A 1000 5.62 -36.94 51.13
N GLN A 1001 4.44 -37.41 50.71
CA GLN A 1001 3.47 -38.09 51.58
C GLN A 1001 3.68 -39.60 51.67
N ILE A 1002 4.17 -40.24 50.61
CA ILE A 1002 4.27 -41.70 50.53
C ILE A 1002 5.58 -42.27 51.12
N GLU A 1003 6.43 -41.42 51.71
CA GLU A 1003 7.75 -41.74 52.29
C GLU A 1003 8.72 -42.51 51.35
N ARG A 1004 8.38 -42.58 50.06
CA ARG A 1004 9.19 -43.14 48.98
C ARG A 1004 9.38 -42.05 47.93
N PRO A 1005 10.63 -41.66 47.60
CA PRO A 1005 10.86 -40.62 46.62
C PRO A 1005 10.42 -41.08 45.23
N ILE A 1006 9.62 -40.25 44.55
CA ILE A 1006 9.36 -40.35 43.12
C ILE A 1006 10.41 -39.48 42.44
N ARG A 1007 11.29 -40.10 41.64
CA ARG A 1007 12.32 -39.36 40.91
C ARG A 1007 11.68 -38.49 39.84
N ILE A 1008 12.02 -37.21 39.79
CA ILE A 1008 11.51 -36.27 38.79
C ILE A 1008 12.64 -35.88 37.84
N VAL A 1009 12.42 -36.05 36.53
CA VAL A 1009 13.32 -35.57 35.48
C VAL A 1009 12.59 -34.55 34.63
N ALA A 1010 13.04 -33.31 34.66
CA ALA A 1010 12.45 -32.20 33.93
C ALA A 1010 13.33 -31.84 32.74
N LEU A 1011 12.76 -31.89 31.55
CA LEU A 1011 13.40 -31.47 30.32
C LEU A 1011 12.76 -30.18 29.84
N SER A 1012 13.59 -29.23 29.43
CA SER A 1012 13.16 -27.90 29.06
C SER A 1012 13.99 -27.37 27.89
N SER A 1013 13.46 -26.38 27.18
CA SER A 1013 14.33 -25.43 26.48
C SER A 1013 15.22 -24.66 27.49
N SER A 1014 16.25 -23.98 27.01
CA SER A 1014 17.08 -23.11 27.84
C SER A 1014 16.22 -22.06 28.57
N LEU A 1015 16.35 -21.97 29.89
CA LEU A 1015 15.55 -21.05 30.73
C LEU A 1015 16.45 -20.02 31.43
N SER A 1016 15.98 -18.79 31.57
CA SER A 1016 16.67 -17.78 32.39
C SER A 1016 16.50 -18.09 33.89
N ASN A 1017 15.28 -18.45 34.31
CA ASN A 1017 14.90 -18.77 35.69
C ASN A 1017 14.91 -20.28 35.98
N ALA A 1018 15.83 -21.04 35.36
CA ALA A 1018 15.92 -22.49 35.54
C ALA A 1018 16.07 -22.92 37.01
N LYS A 1019 16.71 -22.09 37.84
CA LYS A 1019 16.89 -22.34 39.27
C LYS A 1019 15.54 -22.44 40.01
N ASP A 1020 14.56 -21.65 39.62
CA ASP A 1020 13.23 -21.65 40.24
C ASP A 1020 12.47 -22.92 39.88
N VAL A 1021 12.52 -23.33 38.60
CA VAL A 1021 11.93 -24.60 38.13
C VAL A 1021 12.61 -25.79 38.80
N ALA A 1022 13.95 -25.78 38.87
CA ALA A 1022 14.73 -26.80 39.56
C ALA A 1022 14.36 -26.89 41.05
N HIS A 1023 14.29 -25.75 41.75
CA HIS A 1023 13.91 -25.70 43.16
C HIS A 1023 12.46 -26.17 43.39
N TRP A 1024 11.53 -25.75 42.52
CA TRP A 1024 10.14 -26.18 42.53
C TRP A 1024 9.99 -27.69 42.34
N LEU A 1025 10.83 -28.32 41.50
CA LEU A 1025 10.82 -29.78 41.27
C LEU A 1025 11.75 -30.55 42.22
N GLY A 1026 12.46 -29.86 43.11
CA GLY A 1026 13.36 -30.48 44.08
C GLY A 1026 14.68 -30.99 43.51
N CYS A 1027 15.17 -30.42 42.41
CA CYS A 1027 16.49 -30.68 41.86
C CYS A 1027 17.56 -29.92 42.67
N SER A 1028 18.72 -30.54 42.89
CA SER A 1028 19.86 -29.87 43.53
C SER A 1028 20.57 -28.95 42.53
N ALA A 1029 21.43 -28.05 43.02
CA ALA A 1029 22.21 -27.19 42.13
C ALA A 1029 23.17 -27.98 41.24
N THR A 1030 23.70 -29.11 41.72
CA THR A 1030 24.59 -30.00 40.95
C THR A 1030 23.84 -30.87 39.95
N SER A 1031 22.54 -31.10 40.14
CA SER A 1031 21.66 -31.83 39.21
C SER A 1031 20.81 -30.90 38.32
N THR A 1032 21.16 -29.60 38.29
CA THR A 1032 20.50 -28.61 37.45
C THR A 1032 21.44 -28.22 36.31
N PHE A 1033 21.19 -28.76 35.12
CA PHE A 1033 21.94 -28.46 33.92
C PHE A 1033 21.13 -27.51 33.05
N ASN A 1034 21.45 -26.22 33.08
CA ASN A 1034 20.76 -25.21 32.28
C ASN A 1034 21.73 -24.60 31.27
N PHE A 1035 21.74 -25.14 30.07
CA PHE A 1035 22.63 -24.76 29.00
C PHE A 1035 22.09 -23.57 28.21
N HIS A 1036 23.01 -22.78 27.64
CA HIS A 1036 22.67 -21.63 26.80
C HIS A 1036 22.24 -22.05 25.37
N PRO A 1037 21.38 -21.29 24.66
CA PRO A 1037 20.98 -21.64 23.29
C PRO A 1037 22.12 -21.80 22.27
N ASN A 1038 23.31 -21.26 22.55
CA ASN A 1038 24.48 -21.36 21.65
C ASN A 1038 25.17 -22.73 21.68
N VAL A 1039 24.91 -23.58 22.69
CA VAL A 1039 25.58 -24.89 22.81
C VAL A 1039 24.87 -26.00 22.03
N ARG A 1040 24.06 -25.65 21.03
CA ARG A 1040 23.34 -26.62 20.21
C ARG A 1040 24.35 -27.48 19.42
N PRO A 1041 24.19 -28.83 19.38
CA PRO A 1041 25.14 -29.71 18.67
C PRO A 1041 25.32 -29.36 17.19
N VAL A 1042 24.24 -28.92 16.54
CA VAL A 1042 24.27 -28.31 15.20
C VAL A 1042 24.08 -26.81 15.38
N PRO A 1043 25.07 -25.97 15.03
CA PRO A 1043 24.96 -24.52 15.13
C PRO A 1043 23.75 -23.99 14.36
N LEU A 1044 23.06 -23.00 14.93
CA LEU A 1044 21.89 -22.37 14.31
C LEU A 1044 22.24 -20.94 13.88
N GLU A 1045 22.17 -20.69 12.58
CA GLU A 1045 22.23 -19.35 12.00
C GLU A 1045 20.81 -18.77 11.95
N LEU A 1046 20.53 -17.75 12.78
CA LEU A 1046 19.23 -17.08 12.83
C LEU A 1046 19.26 -15.74 12.10
N HIS A 1047 18.40 -15.59 11.10
CA HIS A 1047 18.18 -14.33 10.40
C HIS A 1047 16.76 -13.83 10.63
N ILE A 1048 16.61 -12.61 11.15
CA ILE A 1048 15.30 -11.96 11.36
C ILE A 1048 15.14 -10.85 10.32
N GLN A 1049 14.09 -10.94 9.50
CA GLN A 1049 13.73 -9.93 8.51
C GLN A 1049 12.44 -9.23 8.95
N GLY A 1050 12.49 -7.92 9.15
CA GLY A 1050 11.36 -7.11 9.61
C GLY A 1050 10.54 -6.54 8.45
N PHE A 1051 9.21 -6.49 8.58
CA PHE A 1051 8.33 -5.92 7.55
C PHE A 1051 7.41 -4.86 8.17
N ASN A 1052 7.50 -3.61 7.70
CA ASN A 1052 6.82 -2.44 8.27
C ASN A 1052 5.34 -2.28 7.84
N ILE A 1053 4.74 -3.34 7.27
CA ILE A 1053 3.36 -3.33 6.83
C ILE A 1053 2.46 -3.78 7.99
N SER A 1054 1.62 -2.87 8.49
CA SER A 1054 0.69 -3.13 9.60
C SER A 1054 -0.40 -4.14 9.22
N HIS A 1055 -0.96 -4.02 8.02
CA HIS A 1055 -2.01 -4.93 7.53
C HIS A 1055 -1.46 -6.33 7.22
N THR A 1056 -1.93 -7.33 7.97
CA THR A 1056 -1.41 -8.71 7.94
C THR A 1056 -1.44 -9.35 6.55
N GLN A 1057 -2.56 -9.28 5.81
CA GLN A 1057 -2.65 -9.93 4.50
C GLN A 1057 -1.67 -9.32 3.48
N THR A 1058 -1.56 -8.00 3.48
CA THR A 1058 -0.59 -7.29 2.63
C THR A 1058 0.83 -7.69 2.99
N ARG A 1059 1.14 -7.75 4.29
CA ARG A 1059 2.45 -8.17 4.78
C ARG A 1059 2.79 -9.58 4.31
N LEU A 1060 1.87 -10.53 4.42
CA LEU A 1060 2.06 -11.91 3.95
C LEU A 1060 2.32 -12.00 2.44
N LEU A 1061 1.55 -11.25 1.62
CA LEU A 1061 1.81 -11.19 0.17
C LEU A 1061 3.16 -10.56 -0.16
N SER A 1062 3.60 -9.56 0.62
CA SER A 1062 4.92 -8.94 0.45
C SER A 1062 6.08 -9.90 0.79
N MET A 1063 5.84 -10.87 1.69
CA MET A 1063 6.82 -11.89 2.10
C MET A 1063 6.97 -13.03 1.08
N ALA A 1064 6.01 -13.23 0.16
CA ALA A 1064 6.02 -14.36 -0.76
C ALA A 1064 7.29 -14.46 -1.63
N LYS A 1065 7.69 -13.35 -2.27
CA LYS A 1065 8.94 -13.28 -3.04
C LYS A 1065 10.19 -13.45 -2.13
N PRO A 1066 10.34 -12.72 -1.00
CA PRO A 1066 11.42 -12.93 -0.04
C PRO A 1066 11.61 -14.38 0.42
N VAL A 1067 10.54 -15.17 0.60
CA VAL A 1067 10.65 -16.60 0.95
C VAL A 1067 11.44 -17.37 -0.11
N TYR A 1068 11.10 -17.23 -1.39
CA TYR A 1068 11.85 -17.87 -2.49
C TYR A 1068 13.33 -17.44 -2.51
N HIS A 1069 13.60 -16.15 -2.33
CA HIS A 1069 14.99 -15.67 -2.30
C HIS A 1069 15.77 -16.16 -1.08
N ALA A 1070 15.12 -16.32 0.07
CA ALA A 1070 15.72 -16.91 1.26
C ALA A 1070 16.13 -18.38 1.01
N ILE A 1071 15.28 -19.15 0.32
CA ILE A 1071 15.60 -20.51 -0.13
C ILE A 1071 16.85 -20.48 -1.02
N MET A 1072 16.84 -19.64 -2.06
CA MET A 1072 17.95 -19.55 -3.01
C MET A 1072 19.27 -19.08 -2.39
N LYS A 1073 19.21 -18.20 -1.38
CA LYS A 1073 20.38 -17.64 -0.72
C LYS A 1073 20.97 -18.59 0.34
N HIS A 1074 20.13 -19.19 1.17
CA HIS A 1074 20.57 -19.91 2.36
C HIS A 1074 20.55 -21.44 2.18
N SER A 1075 19.68 -21.98 1.33
CA SER A 1075 19.47 -23.43 1.20
C SER A 1075 19.01 -23.84 -0.21
N PRO A 1076 19.82 -23.63 -1.27
CA PRO A 1076 19.38 -23.83 -2.66
C PRO A 1076 19.17 -25.30 -3.06
N LYS A 1077 19.79 -26.26 -2.35
CA LYS A 1077 19.74 -27.70 -2.66
C LYS A 1077 19.47 -28.59 -1.44
N LYS A 1078 19.18 -28.00 -0.28
CA LYS A 1078 18.91 -28.73 0.96
C LYS A 1078 17.43 -28.56 1.33
N PRO A 1079 16.84 -29.50 2.09
CA PRO A 1079 15.42 -29.44 2.46
C PRO A 1079 15.06 -28.15 3.20
N VAL A 1080 13.90 -27.58 2.89
CA VAL A 1080 13.40 -26.34 3.52
C VAL A 1080 11.97 -26.53 4.00
N ILE A 1081 11.69 -26.08 5.23
CA ILE A 1081 10.34 -26.02 5.79
C ILE A 1081 9.94 -24.55 5.92
N VAL A 1082 8.76 -24.20 5.39
CA VAL A 1082 8.19 -22.84 5.49
C VAL A 1082 6.93 -22.89 6.35
N PHE A 1083 7.02 -22.34 7.56
CA PHE A 1083 5.85 -22.18 8.43
C PHE A 1083 5.02 -20.95 8.04
N VAL A 1084 3.70 -21.11 8.03
CA VAL A 1084 2.76 -20.05 7.65
C VAL A 1084 1.59 -19.95 8.64
N PRO A 1085 0.88 -18.81 8.72
CA PRO A 1085 -0.09 -18.58 9.80
C PRO A 1085 -1.44 -19.32 9.67
N SER A 1086 -1.76 -19.91 8.52
CA SER A 1086 -3.07 -20.53 8.30
C SER A 1086 -3.04 -21.67 7.31
N ARG A 1087 -4.04 -22.57 7.42
CA ARG A 1087 -4.30 -23.66 6.48
C ARG A 1087 -4.31 -23.19 5.02
N LYS A 1088 -5.09 -22.15 4.70
CA LYS A 1088 -5.20 -21.61 3.33
C LYS A 1088 -3.85 -21.08 2.83
N GLN A 1089 -3.05 -20.49 3.72
CA GLN A 1089 -1.78 -19.89 3.36
C GLN A 1089 -0.73 -20.95 2.94
N THR A 1090 -0.81 -22.19 3.44
CA THR A 1090 0.13 -23.26 3.05
C THR A 1090 0.09 -23.50 1.54
N ARG A 1091 -1.12 -23.69 1.00
CA ARG A 1091 -1.39 -23.85 -0.42
C ARG A 1091 -0.98 -22.62 -1.23
N LEU A 1092 -1.39 -21.43 -0.79
CA LEU A 1092 -1.06 -20.18 -1.50
C LEU A 1092 0.46 -19.94 -1.56
N THR A 1093 1.17 -20.16 -0.47
CA THR A 1093 2.64 -20.00 -0.44
C THR A 1093 3.33 -21.05 -1.31
N ALA A 1094 2.87 -22.30 -1.32
CA ALA A 1094 3.41 -23.34 -2.20
C ALA A 1094 3.27 -22.94 -3.68
N ILE A 1095 2.09 -22.48 -4.09
CA ILE A 1095 1.86 -21.98 -5.46
C ILE A 1095 2.77 -20.77 -5.74
N ASN A 1096 2.82 -19.79 -4.84
CA ASN A 1096 3.67 -18.60 -5.03
C ASN A 1096 5.16 -18.93 -5.19
N ILE A 1097 5.67 -19.92 -4.44
CA ILE A 1097 7.05 -20.40 -4.59
C ILE A 1097 7.25 -20.96 -6.01
N LEU A 1098 6.32 -21.78 -6.50
CA LEU A 1098 6.40 -22.36 -7.85
C LEU A 1098 6.24 -21.34 -8.96
N THR A 1099 5.28 -20.41 -8.83
CA THR A 1099 5.08 -19.29 -9.76
C THR A 1099 6.33 -18.42 -9.85
N THR A 1100 6.96 -18.12 -8.70
CA THR A 1100 8.23 -17.37 -8.66
C THR A 1100 9.38 -18.19 -9.26
N CYS A 1101 9.42 -19.51 -9.00
CA CYS A 1101 10.41 -20.43 -9.55
C CYS A 1101 10.33 -20.52 -11.09
N ALA A 1102 9.12 -20.60 -11.63
CA ALA A 1102 8.88 -20.62 -13.07
C ALA A 1102 9.42 -19.37 -13.77
N SER A 1103 9.38 -18.21 -13.09
CA SER A 1103 9.95 -16.96 -13.60
C SER A 1103 11.49 -16.93 -13.65
N ASP A 1104 12.18 -17.81 -12.92
CA ASP A 1104 13.65 -17.92 -12.89
C ASP A 1104 14.18 -19.01 -13.85
N VAL A 1105 13.39 -19.35 -14.89
CA VAL A 1105 13.71 -20.26 -16.00
C VAL A 1105 13.83 -21.76 -15.62
N GLN A 1106 14.10 -22.10 -14.36
CA GLN A 1106 14.17 -23.49 -13.87
C GLN A 1106 12.88 -23.91 -13.14
N ARG A 1107 11.88 -24.38 -13.89
CA ARG A 1107 10.52 -24.68 -13.39
C ARG A 1107 10.45 -25.77 -12.29
N GLN A 1108 11.23 -26.85 -12.41
CA GLN A 1108 11.16 -28.03 -11.51
C GLN A 1108 12.37 -28.16 -10.58
N ARG A 1109 12.98 -27.05 -10.19
CA ARG A 1109 14.27 -27.07 -9.48
C ARG A 1109 14.24 -27.74 -8.09
N PHE A 1110 13.06 -27.82 -7.48
CA PHE A 1110 12.86 -28.40 -6.15
C PHE A 1110 12.54 -29.90 -6.20
N LEU A 1111 12.32 -30.47 -7.40
CA LEU A 1111 12.14 -31.90 -7.55
C LEU A 1111 13.51 -32.57 -7.77
N HIS A 1112 13.88 -33.50 -6.88
CA HIS A 1112 15.16 -34.19 -6.92
C HIS A 1112 15.07 -35.66 -7.35
N CYS A 1113 13.87 -36.16 -7.67
CA CYS A 1113 13.62 -37.47 -8.25
C CYS A 1113 13.03 -37.36 -9.67
N ALA A 1114 12.96 -38.48 -10.39
CA ALA A 1114 12.25 -38.51 -11.67
C ALA A 1114 10.74 -38.52 -11.45
N GLU A 1115 9.96 -37.87 -12.33
CA GLU A 1115 8.49 -37.83 -12.21
C GLU A 1115 7.86 -39.25 -12.13
N LYS A 1116 8.49 -40.24 -12.77
CA LYS A 1116 8.05 -41.65 -12.73
C LYS A 1116 8.06 -42.24 -11.32
N ASP A 1117 9.00 -41.83 -10.48
CA ASP A 1117 9.15 -42.33 -9.11
C ASP A 1117 8.10 -41.72 -8.18
N LEU A 1118 7.50 -40.59 -8.59
CA LEU A 1118 6.48 -39.87 -7.83
C LEU A 1118 5.06 -40.42 -8.05
N VAL A 1119 4.78 -41.01 -9.22
CA VAL A 1119 3.44 -41.52 -9.61
C VAL A 1119 2.80 -42.42 -8.54
N PRO A 1120 3.50 -43.42 -7.96
CA PRO A 1120 2.90 -44.31 -6.95
C PRO A 1120 2.48 -43.58 -5.66
N TYR A 1121 3.05 -42.40 -5.40
CA TYR A 1121 2.70 -41.56 -4.27
C TYR A 1121 1.55 -40.60 -4.61
N LEU A 1122 1.56 -40.02 -5.82
CA LEU A 1122 0.51 -39.11 -6.29
C LEU A 1122 -0.86 -39.79 -6.39
N ASP A 1123 -0.91 -41.07 -6.77
CA ASP A 1123 -2.15 -41.85 -6.87
C ASP A 1123 -2.86 -42.01 -5.53
N LYS A 1124 -2.14 -41.84 -4.41
CA LYS A 1124 -2.69 -41.94 -3.04
C LYS A 1124 -3.28 -40.63 -2.52
N LEU A 1125 -3.16 -39.53 -3.27
CA LEU A 1125 -3.58 -38.20 -2.85
C LEU A 1125 -4.98 -37.86 -3.41
N ASN A 1126 -5.79 -37.15 -2.63
CA ASN A 1126 -7.11 -36.68 -3.06
C ASN A 1126 -7.09 -35.21 -3.49
N ASP A 1127 -6.21 -34.39 -2.89
CA ASP A 1127 -6.08 -32.98 -3.24
C ASP A 1127 -5.34 -32.79 -4.58
N ASN A 1128 -6.05 -32.30 -5.59
CA ASN A 1128 -5.48 -32.06 -6.92
C ASN A 1128 -4.39 -30.98 -6.91
N THR A 1129 -4.55 -29.92 -6.11
CA THR A 1129 -3.53 -28.87 -6.03
C THR A 1129 -2.26 -29.40 -5.37
N LEU A 1130 -2.39 -30.28 -4.37
CA LEU A 1130 -1.23 -30.92 -3.75
C LEU A 1130 -0.46 -31.78 -4.76
N LYS A 1131 -1.16 -32.47 -5.67
CA LYS A 1131 -0.51 -33.22 -6.77
C LYS A 1131 0.28 -32.28 -7.68
N GLU A 1132 -0.33 -31.19 -8.12
CA GLU A 1132 0.32 -30.19 -8.99
C GLU A 1132 1.57 -29.60 -8.34
N THR A 1133 1.52 -29.27 -7.05
CA THR A 1133 2.69 -28.68 -6.39
C THR A 1133 3.80 -29.72 -6.15
N LEU A 1134 3.45 -30.96 -5.77
CA LEU A 1134 4.40 -32.05 -5.55
C LEU A 1134 5.15 -32.45 -6.83
N VAL A 1135 4.48 -32.44 -7.99
CA VAL A 1135 5.12 -32.68 -9.30
C VAL A 1135 6.22 -31.66 -9.59
N ASN A 1136 6.14 -30.46 -9.01
CA ASN A 1136 7.17 -29.44 -9.14
C ASN A 1136 8.14 -29.40 -7.92
N GLY A 1137 8.07 -30.39 -7.03
CA GLY A 1137 8.96 -30.54 -5.88
C GLY A 1137 8.58 -29.73 -4.63
N VAL A 1138 7.33 -29.26 -4.53
CA VAL A 1138 6.84 -28.50 -3.36
C VAL A 1138 5.60 -29.16 -2.76
N GLY A 1139 5.77 -29.78 -1.59
CA GLY A 1139 4.66 -30.28 -0.77
C GLY A 1139 4.16 -29.24 0.23
N TYR A 1140 2.90 -29.36 0.66
CA TYR A 1140 2.37 -28.59 1.78
C TYR A 1140 1.62 -29.47 2.79
N LEU A 1141 1.60 -29.06 4.06
CA LEU A 1141 0.99 -29.79 5.18
C LEU A 1141 0.06 -28.86 5.98
N HIS A 1142 -1.14 -29.34 6.33
CA HIS A 1142 -2.10 -28.64 7.19
C HIS A 1142 -3.09 -29.62 7.86
N GLU A 1143 -3.83 -29.20 8.90
CA GLU A 1143 -4.73 -30.12 9.64
C GLU A 1143 -5.83 -30.78 8.78
N GLY A 1144 -6.28 -30.14 7.70
CA GLY A 1144 -7.31 -30.67 6.83
C GLY A 1144 -6.85 -31.74 5.82
N LEU A 1145 -5.56 -32.13 5.80
CA LEU A 1145 -5.08 -33.25 4.99
C LEU A 1145 -5.30 -34.56 5.75
N THR A 1146 -5.62 -35.62 5.01
CA THR A 1146 -5.75 -36.95 5.60
C THR A 1146 -4.41 -37.40 6.21
N ALA A 1147 -4.47 -38.28 7.21
CA ALA A 1147 -3.25 -38.84 7.83
C ALA A 1147 -2.39 -39.65 6.84
N MET A 1148 -2.97 -40.10 5.73
CA MET A 1148 -2.26 -40.76 4.64
C MET A 1148 -1.50 -39.73 3.80
N GLU A 1149 -2.15 -38.66 3.36
CA GLU A 1149 -1.51 -37.58 2.58
C GLU A 1149 -0.36 -36.93 3.35
N ARG A 1150 -0.53 -36.68 4.65
CA ARG A 1150 0.54 -36.12 5.49
C ARG A 1150 1.76 -37.04 5.53
N ARG A 1151 1.56 -38.34 5.77
CA ARG A 1151 2.64 -39.33 5.78
C ARG A 1151 3.34 -39.45 4.43
N VAL A 1152 2.59 -39.38 3.32
CA VAL A 1152 3.19 -39.41 1.97
C VAL A 1152 4.09 -38.19 1.75
N VAL A 1153 3.62 -36.99 2.10
CA VAL A 1153 4.41 -35.76 1.96
C VAL A 1153 5.64 -35.78 2.88
N GLU A 1154 5.50 -36.24 4.13
CA GLU A 1154 6.62 -36.40 5.08
C GLU A 1154 7.65 -37.41 4.57
N GLN A 1155 7.19 -38.55 4.03
CA GLN A 1155 8.06 -39.57 3.46
C GLN A 1155 8.86 -39.01 2.28
N LEU A 1156 8.18 -38.36 1.32
CA LEU A 1156 8.81 -37.72 0.17
C LEU A 1156 9.81 -36.64 0.60
N PHE A 1157 9.48 -35.83 1.60
CA PHE A 1157 10.41 -34.80 2.09
C PHE A 1157 11.63 -35.40 2.80
N SER A 1158 11.44 -36.48 3.56
CA SER A 1158 12.51 -37.17 4.29
C SER A 1158 13.47 -37.96 3.39
N SER A 1159 13.01 -38.42 2.23
CA SER A 1159 13.85 -39.11 1.24
C SER A 1159 14.79 -38.19 0.45
N GLY A 1160 14.60 -36.87 0.58
CA GLY A 1160 15.20 -35.87 -0.30
C GLY A 1160 14.39 -35.64 -1.56
#